data_AF-A0AAW0CAK3-F1
#
_entry.id   AF-A0AAW0CAK3-F1
#
_cell.length_a   1.000
_cell.length_b   1.000
_cell.length_c   1.000
_cell.angle_alpha   90.00
_cell.angle_beta   90.00
_cell.angle_gamma   90.00
#
_symmetry.space_group_name_H-M   'P 1'
#
loop_
_entity.id
_entity.type
_entity.pdbx_description
1 polymer ?
#
loop_
_entity_poly.entity_id
_entity_poly.type
_entity_poly.pdbx_seq_one_letter_code
_entity_poly.pdbx_strand_id
1 'polypeptide(L)'
;MAWYLAGFVFVGICVAAGWALLDCNHNASSPLVHFFRQRTKNFPRVYRVISGRKGYDTGSQSESMLSLCAAHLCALNVTNPRKQRFVWIDIGGGDGKNIEIMSKHIPLSSFDAIYIIDPSESRLDGARLRIAKNSWTNVETLCQHAQYFELPEWLNGIQLDGSVGFATLTFTLSTIEDFHTVIDRVHRVLCPENGLVGVVDLYTHDIPYTWADKTADGSKQRWGFFPRWFWPMLFDFNQVCLGPHRQSYIDHKFGIVKYFQTRNRYFPFRLTVPYYIWIGRPREHASKQELEQMKPGSDTDEFLAQNQTVPSKPSAITKDSGKPIPPPLNAFHYHVGIPWRKPYAESPSHKQFCTYIYAFSWGDPEEDMRHLELTSEDSLLAISSAGDNALHYAISANPKQIRCVDVNPYQGHLLELKLAAIHALEYDDFFALFGDGRHPNFRNLLDSKISPHISAAAYEFWSAEGNAFSTSFYLRGYSGWAIYFAQLVFKCAGVSKHVKEFCDAGSIAEQERIWRAHLRPALLNPLVTAVLKNPLFSWNALGVPVSQRQMLVKEGSIYEYIRDTLDPIASSHVLKTGAYFYLLTLLGHYTYESCPAYLTRSGFAKLKANSSKALESFHLYTDSILNVVGSLPDNSLTRVVLMDHLDWFLPGTPDVDAEIQHIHRSLTIGGLVLWRSAARNPWYNANFEAAGFRVSCVSIRTDAAIDRVNMHASVYKAEKVKVCGATASPSCRRPRRSVGSL
;
A
#
# COMPACT_ATOMS: atom_id res chain seq x y z
N MET A 1 -32.00 -13.90 23.99
CA MET A 1 -31.01 -12.80 23.98
C MET A 1 -31.03 -12.00 22.67
N ALA A 2 -31.04 -12.64 21.49
CA ALA A 2 -31.14 -11.97 20.18
C ALA A 2 -32.43 -11.14 19.97
N TRP A 3 -33.60 -11.67 20.38
CA TRP A 3 -34.89 -10.94 20.33
C TRP A 3 -34.93 -9.71 21.24
N TYR A 4 -34.21 -9.76 22.38
CA TYR A 4 -34.10 -8.62 23.27
C TYR A 4 -33.26 -7.51 22.64
N LEU A 5 -32.10 -7.80 22.04
CA LEU A 5 -31.26 -6.79 21.38
C LEU A 5 -31.94 -6.14 20.16
N ALA A 6 -32.63 -6.92 19.32
CA ALA A 6 -33.38 -6.38 18.18
C ALA A 6 -34.51 -5.44 18.64
N GLY A 7 -35.23 -5.84 19.70
CA GLY A 7 -36.22 -4.97 20.35
C GLY A 7 -35.61 -3.70 20.96
N PHE A 8 -34.39 -3.76 21.49
CA PHE A 8 -33.70 -2.60 22.07
C PHE A 8 -33.10 -1.64 21.05
N VAL A 9 -32.59 -2.12 19.92
CA VAL A 9 -32.16 -1.25 18.80
C VAL A 9 -33.38 -0.56 18.19
N PHE A 10 -34.49 -1.29 18.03
CA PHE A 10 -35.76 -0.70 17.60
C PHE A 10 -36.25 0.36 18.61
N VAL A 11 -36.15 0.09 19.92
CA VAL A 11 -36.44 1.09 20.97
C VAL A 11 -35.48 2.27 20.94
N GLY A 12 -34.19 2.08 20.71
CA GLY A 12 -33.21 3.16 20.58
C GLY A 12 -33.49 4.07 19.38
N ILE A 13 -33.85 3.47 18.24
CA ILE A 13 -34.29 4.20 17.04
C ILE A 13 -35.61 4.93 17.31
N CYS A 14 -36.58 4.30 17.98
CA CYS A 14 -37.84 4.95 18.36
C CYS A 14 -37.68 6.04 19.43
N VAL A 15 -36.71 5.92 20.34
CA VAL A 15 -36.39 6.95 21.36
C VAL A 15 -35.70 8.14 20.69
N ALA A 16 -34.74 7.92 19.79
CA ALA A 16 -34.08 8.98 19.03
C ALA A 16 -35.06 9.70 18.08
N ALA A 17 -35.91 8.94 17.38
CA ALA A 17 -36.99 9.51 16.57
C ALA A 17 -38.05 10.22 17.43
N GLY A 18 -38.36 9.69 18.61
CA GLY A 18 -39.30 10.29 19.56
C GLY A 18 -38.78 11.59 20.18
N TRP A 19 -37.48 11.69 20.49
CA TRP A 19 -36.85 12.92 20.98
C TRP A 19 -36.76 13.99 19.88
N ALA A 20 -36.39 13.62 18.66
CA ALA A 20 -36.41 14.53 17.52
C ALA A 20 -37.82 15.08 17.20
N LEU A 21 -38.87 14.33 17.52
CA LEU A 21 -40.27 14.78 17.43
C LEU A 21 -40.74 15.62 18.63
N LEU A 22 -40.11 15.47 19.80
CA LEU A 22 -40.46 16.18 21.04
C LEU A 22 -39.79 17.56 21.14
N ASP A 23 -38.60 17.76 20.55
CA ASP A 23 -37.95 19.08 20.46
C ASP A 23 -38.74 20.08 19.59
N CYS A 24 -39.72 19.62 18.83
CA CYS A 24 -40.63 20.50 18.08
C CYS A 24 -41.90 20.90 18.85
N ASN A 25 -42.13 20.43 20.08
CA ASN A 25 -43.36 20.78 20.81
C ASN A 25 -43.15 20.85 22.33
N HIS A 26 -42.99 22.06 22.85
CA HIS A 26 -42.63 22.33 24.25
C HIS A 26 -43.72 22.04 25.30
N ASN A 27 -44.82 21.38 24.96
CA ASN A 27 -45.88 21.05 25.92
C ASN A 27 -46.53 19.70 25.60
N ALA A 28 -46.02 18.62 26.22
CA ALA A 28 -46.78 17.37 26.29
C ALA A 28 -46.39 16.53 27.51
N SER A 29 -47.13 16.70 28.61
CA SER A 29 -47.32 15.70 29.66
C SER A 29 -48.15 14.54 29.10
N SER A 30 -47.53 13.67 28.30
CA SER A 30 -48.17 12.54 27.60
C SER A 30 -47.70 11.18 28.15
N PRO A 31 -48.58 10.16 28.22
CA PRO A 31 -48.24 8.78 28.60
C PRO A 31 -47.06 8.18 27.79
N LEU A 32 -46.83 8.66 26.57
CA LEU A 32 -45.70 8.27 25.72
C LEU A 32 -44.35 8.68 26.33
N VAL A 33 -44.24 9.86 26.94
CA VAL A 33 -43.02 10.32 27.62
C VAL A 33 -42.72 9.44 28.83
N HIS A 34 -43.75 9.00 29.54
CA HIS A 34 -43.61 8.06 30.66
C HIS A 34 -43.24 6.64 30.19
N PHE A 35 -43.78 6.19 29.05
CA PHE A 35 -43.42 4.92 28.41
C PHE A 35 -41.94 4.90 27.97
N PHE A 36 -41.46 5.98 27.35
CA PHE A 36 -40.05 6.11 26.96
C PHE A 36 -39.11 6.25 28.18
N ARG A 37 -39.50 6.99 29.23
CA ARG A 37 -38.76 7.07 30.51
C ARG A 37 -38.65 5.73 31.24
N GLN A 38 -39.62 4.83 31.11
CA GLN A 38 -39.53 3.50 31.73
C GLN A 38 -38.59 2.56 30.96
N ARG A 39 -38.52 2.66 29.61
CA ARG A 39 -37.60 1.83 28.81
C ARG A 39 -36.16 2.34 28.78
N THR A 40 -35.90 3.64 29.01
CA THR A 40 -34.54 4.17 29.18
C THR A 40 -33.83 3.66 30.44
N LYS A 41 -34.54 3.13 31.45
CA LYS A 41 -33.93 2.49 32.64
C LYS A 41 -33.03 1.28 32.32
N ASN A 42 -33.26 0.62 31.17
CA ASN A 42 -32.43 -0.51 30.72
C ASN A 42 -31.29 -0.09 29.77
N PHE A 43 -31.30 1.16 29.29
CA PHE A 43 -30.28 1.68 28.39
C PHE A 43 -28.87 1.68 29.02
N PRO A 44 -28.68 2.04 30.31
CA PRO A 44 -27.39 1.91 30.99
C PRO A 44 -26.86 0.46 31.05
N ARG A 45 -27.73 -0.55 31.08
CA ARG A 45 -27.34 -1.98 31.09
C ARG A 45 -26.89 -2.46 29.71
N VAL A 46 -27.61 -2.10 28.65
CA VAL A 46 -27.23 -2.40 27.26
C VAL A 46 -25.97 -1.61 26.89
N TYR A 47 -25.90 -0.35 27.30
CA TYR A 47 -24.70 0.47 27.20
C TYR A 47 -23.52 -0.17 27.92
N ARG A 48 -23.62 -0.61 29.18
CA ARG A 48 -22.54 -1.31 29.89
C ARG A 48 -22.13 -2.65 29.23
N VAL A 49 -22.94 -3.21 28.33
CA VAL A 49 -22.56 -4.36 27.49
C VAL A 49 -21.85 -3.91 26.20
N ILE A 50 -22.21 -2.76 25.65
CA ILE A 50 -21.59 -2.14 24.46
C ILE A 50 -20.29 -1.38 24.79
N SER A 51 -20.20 -0.75 25.97
CA SER A 51 -19.13 0.13 26.45
C SER A 51 -18.34 -0.44 27.63
N GLY A 52 -18.80 -1.54 28.24
CA GLY A 52 -18.17 -2.11 29.45
C GLY A 52 -17.08 -3.15 29.18
N ARG A 53 -16.22 -3.28 30.20
CA ARG A 53 -14.96 -4.06 30.38
C ARG A 53 -14.82 -5.48 29.77
N LYS A 54 -15.81 -6.03 29.05
CA LYS A 54 -15.73 -7.33 28.34
C LYS A 54 -16.38 -7.36 26.95
N GLY A 55 -17.01 -6.27 26.49
CA GLY A 55 -17.83 -6.27 25.25
C GLY A 55 -17.23 -5.51 24.07
N TYR A 56 -16.47 -4.43 24.32
CA TYR A 56 -15.71 -3.71 23.30
C TYR A 56 -14.23 -4.06 23.42
N ASP A 57 -13.67 -4.71 22.39
CA ASP A 57 -12.28 -5.14 22.39
C ASP A 57 -11.32 -3.98 22.12
N THR A 58 -11.10 -3.14 23.14
CA THR A 58 -10.04 -2.12 23.13
C THR A 58 -8.64 -2.72 23.14
N GLY A 59 -8.52 -3.99 23.52
CA GLY A 59 -7.23 -4.69 23.63
C GLY A 59 -6.57 -4.87 22.28
N SER A 60 -7.26 -5.49 21.32
CA SER A 60 -6.70 -5.74 19.98
C SER A 60 -6.39 -4.44 19.20
N GLN A 61 -7.18 -3.40 19.43
CA GLN A 61 -7.00 -2.08 18.82
C GLN A 61 -5.71 -1.42 19.34
N SER A 62 -5.51 -1.44 20.65
CA SER A 62 -4.29 -0.95 21.30
C SER A 62 -3.08 -1.81 20.92
N GLU A 63 -3.23 -3.13 20.83
CA GLU A 63 -2.18 -4.05 20.39
C GLU A 63 -1.71 -3.77 18.96
N SER A 64 -2.64 -3.49 18.03
CA SER A 64 -2.27 -3.09 16.67
C SER A 64 -1.48 -1.78 16.67
N MET A 65 -1.92 -0.76 17.40
CA MET A 65 -1.20 0.52 17.52
C MET A 65 0.19 0.33 18.15
N LEU A 66 0.28 -0.36 19.29
CA LEU A 66 1.53 -0.56 20.02
C LEU A 66 2.51 -1.43 19.23
N SER A 67 2.05 -2.46 18.52
CA SER A 67 2.90 -3.25 17.63
C SER A 67 3.51 -2.39 16.52
N LEU A 68 2.74 -1.48 15.94
CA LEU A 68 3.26 -0.56 14.92
C LEU A 68 4.25 0.43 15.53
N CYS A 69 3.92 1.05 16.67
CA CYS A 69 4.83 1.96 17.35
C CYS A 69 6.15 1.26 17.70
N ALA A 70 6.09 0.05 18.25
CA ALA A 70 7.26 -0.79 18.53
C ALA A 70 8.14 -1.00 17.30
N ALA A 71 7.54 -1.40 16.17
CA ALA A 71 8.27 -1.60 14.92
C ALA A 71 8.99 -0.32 14.45
N HIS A 72 8.32 0.84 14.53
CA HIS A 72 8.90 2.12 14.13
C HIS A 72 9.99 2.59 15.10
N LEU A 73 9.81 2.39 16.42
CA LEU A 73 10.84 2.69 17.42
C LEU A 73 12.12 1.87 17.18
N CYS A 74 11.97 0.59 16.86
CA CYS A 74 13.09 -0.28 16.48
C CYS A 74 13.77 0.20 15.19
N ALA A 75 13.01 0.52 14.14
CA ALA A 75 13.54 0.99 12.86
C ALA A 75 14.28 2.34 12.99
N LEU A 76 13.83 3.21 13.89
CA LEU A 76 14.49 4.48 14.18
C LEU A 76 15.77 4.32 15.04
N ASN A 77 16.18 3.07 15.37
CA ASN A 77 17.33 2.76 16.23
C ASN A 77 17.29 3.48 17.59
N VAL A 78 16.09 3.79 18.07
CA VAL A 78 15.88 4.56 19.30
C VAL A 78 16.13 3.71 20.55
N THR A 79 16.14 2.40 20.38
CA THR A 79 16.47 1.42 21.43
C THR A 79 17.97 1.25 21.67
N ASN A 80 18.83 2.07 21.04
CA ASN A 80 20.28 1.99 21.22
C ASN A 80 20.70 2.73 22.52
N PRO A 81 21.17 2.01 23.56
CA PRO A 81 21.37 2.56 24.92
C PRO A 81 22.48 3.60 25.05
N ARG A 82 23.17 3.96 23.94
CA ARG A 82 24.23 4.97 23.90
C ARG A 82 23.77 6.37 23.48
N LYS A 83 22.48 6.56 23.19
CA LYS A 83 21.89 7.88 22.93
C LYS A 83 20.95 8.27 24.07
N GLN A 84 20.78 9.59 24.25
CA GLN A 84 19.92 10.33 25.17
C GLN A 84 18.79 9.55 25.86
N ARG A 85 18.54 9.87 27.15
CA ARG A 85 17.45 9.32 27.97
C ARG A 85 16.13 9.22 27.17
N PHE A 86 15.52 8.04 27.14
CA PHE A 86 14.34 7.73 26.35
C PHE A 86 13.16 7.34 27.25
N VAL A 87 12.22 8.27 27.39
CA VAL A 87 11.07 8.16 28.29
C VAL A 87 9.79 7.89 27.52
N TRP A 88 8.94 6.99 28.04
CA TRP A 88 7.59 6.75 27.52
C TRP A 88 6.53 7.32 28.47
N ILE A 89 5.61 8.13 27.95
CA ILE A 89 4.39 8.55 28.65
C ILE A 89 3.14 7.89 28.04
N ASP A 90 2.30 7.28 28.88
CA ASP A 90 1.00 6.71 28.50
C ASP A 90 -0.12 7.56 29.10
N ILE A 91 -0.68 8.46 28.28
CA ILE A 91 -1.70 9.43 28.68
C ILE A 91 -3.07 8.75 28.64
N GLY A 92 -3.77 8.78 29.78
CA GLY A 92 -5.01 8.04 29.97
C GLY A 92 -4.80 6.52 30.12
N GLY A 93 -3.59 6.11 30.55
CA GLY A 93 -3.15 4.71 30.56
C GLY A 93 -3.91 3.78 31.52
N GLY A 94 -4.73 4.32 32.42
CA GLY A 94 -5.68 3.56 33.22
C GLY A 94 -5.05 2.46 34.08
N ASP A 95 -5.40 1.21 33.80
CA ASP A 95 -4.94 0.03 34.56
C ASP A 95 -3.60 -0.55 34.04
N GLY A 96 -2.88 0.22 33.20
CA GLY A 96 -1.55 -0.13 32.70
C GLY A 96 -1.52 -1.28 31.69
N LYS A 97 -2.65 -1.61 31.05
CA LYS A 97 -2.73 -2.68 30.04
C LYS A 97 -1.81 -2.44 28.85
N ASN A 98 -1.62 -1.20 28.42
CA ASN A 98 -0.72 -0.84 27.33
C ASN A 98 0.73 -1.24 27.61
N ILE A 99 1.18 -1.13 28.86
CA ILE A 99 2.54 -1.51 29.26
C ILE A 99 2.74 -3.03 29.11
N GLU A 100 1.74 -3.83 29.53
CA GLU A 100 1.75 -5.28 29.35
C GLU A 100 1.77 -5.68 27.87
N ILE A 101 0.98 -5.00 27.03
CA ILE A 101 0.98 -5.26 25.59
C ILE A 101 2.33 -4.90 24.98
N MET A 102 2.86 -3.70 25.25
CA MET A 102 4.14 -3.24 24.72
C MET A 102 5.31 -4.13 25.14
N SER A 103 5.28 -4.68 26.36
CA SER A 103 6.32 -5.60 26.87
C SER A 103 6.48 -6.88 26.02
N LYS A 104 5.47 -7.23 25.21
CA LYS A 104 5.53 -8.36 24.27
C LYS A 104 6.24 -8.01 22.95
N HIS A 105 6.34 -6.73 22.61
CA HIS A 105 6.89 -6.25 21.35
C HIS A 105 8.32 -5.72 21.50
N ILE A 106 8.60 -4.99 22.58
CA ILE A 106 9.94 -4.48 22.90
C ILE A 106 10.23 -4.68 24.40
N PRO A 107 11.49 -4.97 24.76
CA PRO A 107 11.88 -5.03 26.17
C PRO A 107 11.61 -3.69 26.85
N LEU A 108 10.93 -3.69 28.00
CA LEU A 108 10.66 -2.44 28.73
C LEU A 108 11.96 -1.75 29.21
N SER A 109 13.07 -2.49 29.32
CA SER A 109 14.40 -1.96 29.58
C SER A 109 14.95 -1.06 28.46
N SER A 110 14.30 -1.03 27.29
CA SER A 110 14.60 -0.06 26.24
C SER A 110 14.14 1.36 26.59
N PHE A 111 13.35 1.53 27.65
CA PHE A 111 12.94 2.82 28.19
C PHE A 111 13.62 3.07 29.53
N ASP A 112 14.19 4.26 29.71
CA ASP A 112 14.77 4.66 31.00
C ASP A 112 13.69 4.83 32.07
N ALA A 113 12.52 5.33 31.67
CA ALA A 113 11.34 5.47 32.51
C ALA A 113 10.06 5.37 31.68
N ILE A 114 9.01 4.83 32.31
CA ILE A 114 7.67 4.69 31.74
C ILE A 114 6.68 5.27 32.74
N TYR A 115 5.91 6.27 32.32
CA TYR A 115 4.95 6.98 33.17
C TYR A 115 3.52 6.74 32.70
N ILE A 116 2.70 6.14 33.58
CA ILE A 116 1.26 5.98 33.37
C ILE A 116 0.55 7.17 34.00
N ILE A 117 -0.08 8.01 33.18
CA ILE A 117 -0.74 9.25 33.64
C ILE A 117 -2.25 9.07 33.50
N ASP A 118 -2.97 9.06 34.62
CA ASP A 118 -4.44 8.97 34.62
C ASP A 118 -4.99 9.76 35.83
N PRO A 119 -6.09 10.53 35.70
CA PRO A 119 -6.65 11.28 36.81
C PRO A 119 -7.40 10.39 37.82
N SER A 120 -7.60 9.09 37.53
CA SER A 120 -8.33 8.16 38.40
C SER A 120 -7.40 7.27 39.22
N GLU A 121 -7.27 7.59 40.50
CA GLU A 121 -6.53 6.77 41.47
C GLU A 121 -6.99 5.30 41.46
N SER A 122 -8.30 5.07 41.37
CA SER A 122 -8.88 3.71 41.33
C SER A 122 -8.45 2.87 40.12
N ARG A 123 -8.10 3.50 38.99
CA ARG A 123 -7.57 2.80 37.82
C ARG A 123 -6.09 2.52 38.00
N LEU A 124 -5.35 3.48 38.56
CA LEU A 124 -3.92 3.34 38.84
C LEU A 124 -3.63 2.25 39.88
N ASP A 125 -4.55 1.96 40.81
CA ASP A 125 -4.43 0.79 41.69
C ASP A 125 -4.30 -0.52 40.89
N GLY A 126 -5.08 -0.66 39.82
CA GLY A 126 -4.97 -1.77 38.89
C GLY A 126 -3.61 -1.81 38.18
N ALA A 127 -3.09 -0.65 37.79
CA ALA A 127 -1.76 -0.52 37.19
C ALA A 127 -0.65 -0.91 38.19
N ARG A 128 -0.69 -0.45 39.43
CA ARG A 128 0.29 -0.78 40.48
C ARG A 128 0.30 -2.26 40.80
N LEU A 129 -0.88 -2.90 40.89
CA LEU A 129 -0.98 -4.35 41.04
C LEU A 129 -0.33 -5.09 39.86
N ARG A 130 -0.52 -4.59 38.64
CA ARG A 130 0.10 -5.15 37.43
C ARG A 130 1.61 -4.96 37.39
N ILE A 131 2.10 -3.78 37.77
CA ILE A 131 3.52 -3.46 37.90
C ILE A 131 4.18 -4.38 38.93
N ALA A 132 3.61 -4.48 40.13
CA ALA A 132 4.12 -5.33 41.20
C ALA A 132 4.14 -6.81 40.79
N LYS A 133 3.05 -7.29 40.16
CA LYS A 133 2.94 -8.67 39.66
C LYS A 133 4.02 -9.03 38.64
N ASN A 134 4.42 -8.09 37.78
CA ASN A 134 5.45 -8.32 36.76
C ASN A 134 6.84 -7.82 37.17
N SER A 135 6.99 -7.29 38.40
CA SER A 135 8.25 -6.77 38.94
C SER A 135 8.93 -5.72 38.04
N TRP A 136 8.14 -4.85 37.40
CA TRP A 136 8.68 -3.76 36.59
C TRP A 136 9.21 -2.63 37.49
N THR A 137 10.48 -2.28 37.33
CA THR A 137 11.17 -1.29 38.18
C THR A 137 11.25 0.11 37.56
N ASN A 138 11.03 0.21 36.25
CA ASN A 138 11.10 1.46 35.48
C ASN A 138 9.72 2.00 35.09
N VAL A 139 8.65 1.51 35.71
CA VAL A 139 7.26 1.93 35.45
C VAL A 139 6.68 2.60 36.69
N GLU A 140 6.20 3.84 36.53
CA GLU A 140 5.63 4.64 37.61
C GLU A 140 4.23 5.15 37.24
N THR A 141 3.33 5.18 38.22
CA THR A 141 1.95 5.68 38.07
C THR A 141 1.83 7.10 38.62
N LEU A 142 1.31 8.03 37.83
CA LEU A 142 1.11 9.43 38.19
C LEU A 142 -0.39 9.77 38.17
N CYS A 143 -0.98 10.00 39.35
CA CYS A 143 -2.37 10.45 39.46
C CYS A 143 -2.47 11.95 39.16
N GLN A 144 -2.49 12.29 37.87
CA GLN A 144 -2.43 13.66 37.39
C GLN A 144 -3.34 13.88 36.18
N HIS A 145 -3.71 15.14 35.95
CA HIS A 145 -4.51 15.52 34.79
C HIS A 145 -3.61 15.66 33.54
N ALA A 146 -4.05 15.13 32.40
CA ALA A 146 -3.27 15.12 31.15
C ALA A 146 -2.90 16.52 30.62
N GLN A 147 -3.64 17.56 31.01
CA GLN A 147 -3.36 18.95 30.61
C GLN A 147 -2.17 19.56 31.38
N TYR A 148 -1.90 19.06 32.59
CA TYR A 148 -0.99 19.70 33.54
C TYR A 148 0.04 18.75 34.15
N PHE A 149 0.24 17.55 33.57
CA PHE A 149 1.10 16.53 34.16
C PHE A 149 2.57 16.96 34.27
N GLU A 150 3.23 16.63 35.38
CA GLU A 150 4.64 16.85 35.65
C GLU A 150 5.35 15.51 35.89
N LEU A 151 6.47 15.30 35.20
CA LEU A 151 7.31 14.13 35.42
C LEU A 151 8.27 14.40 36.60
N PRO A 152 8.52 13.41 37.48
CA PRO A 152 9.37 13.57 38.67
C PRO A 152 10.78 14.12 38.35
N GLU A 153 11.28 13.82 37.16
CA GLU A 153 12.60 14.19 36.70
C GLU A 153 12.75 15.66 36.30
N TRP A 154 11.66 16.34 35.94
CA TRP A 154 11.66 17.78 35.64
C TRP A 154 11.89 18.62 36.90
N LEU A 155 11.50 18.10 38.06
CA LEU A 155 11.77 18.73 39.36
C LEU A 155 13.25 18.69 39.73
N ASN A 156 14.02 17.79 39.11
CA ASN A 156 15.45 17.62 39.33
C ASN A 156 16.33 18.39 38.32
N GLY A 157 15.75 19.36 37.61
CA GLY A 157 16.48 20.25 36.69
C GLY A 157 16.64 19.72 35.26
N ILE A 158 15.96 18.62 34.88
CA ILE A 158 15.88 18.19 33.48
C ILE A 158 14.99 19.17 32.70
N GLN A 159 15.46 19.62 31.53
CA GLN A 159 14.68 20.49 30.65
C GLN A 159 13.43 19.75 30.15
N LEU A 160 12.27 20.40 30.33
CA LEU A 160 10.95 19.91 29.92
C LEU A 160 10.89 19.57 28.42
N ASP A 161 11.38 20.50 27.60
CA ASP A 161 11.22 20.46 26.15
C ASP A 161 12.05 19.31 25.55
N GLY A 162 11.40 18.44 24.78
CA GLY A 162 12.07 17.30 24.15
C GLY A 162 12.53 16.18 25.09
N SER A 163 12.09 16.15 26.35
CA SER A 163 12.46 15.15 27.36
C SER A 163 11.83 13.76 27.15
N VAL A 164 10.75 13.67 26.36
CA VAL A 164 9.97 12.44 26.15
C VAL A 164 10.25 11.86 24.79
N GLY A 165 10.55 10.56 24.76
CA GLY A 165 10.84 9.83 23.53
C GLY A 165 9.61 9.25 22.83
N PHE A 166 8.64 8.82 23.61
CA PHE A 166 7.45 8.13 23.11
C PHE A 166 6.21 8.54 23.90
N ALA A 167 5.10 8.81 23.22
CA ALA A 167 3.83 9.13 23.85
C ALA A 167 2.70 8.27 23.27
N THR A 168 1.81 7.77 24.11
CA THR A 168 0.61 7.03 23.69
C THR A 168 -0.66 7.65 24.23
N LEU A 169 -1.69 7.70 23.39
CA LEU A 169 -3.04 8.14 23.74
C LEU A 169 -4.05 7.11 23.23
N THR A 170 -4.60 6.31 24.15
CA THR A 170 -5.49 5.18 23.81
C THR A 170 -6.90 5.48 24.30
N PHE A 171 -7.86 5.68 23.38
CA PHE A 171 -9.25 6.06 23.67
C PHE A 171 -9.37 7.22 24.65
N THR A 172 -8.44 8.16 24.56
CA THR A 172 -8.26 9.23 25.55
C THR A 172 -8.68 10.57 24.97
N LEU A 173 -8.32 10.88 23.73
CA LEU A 173 -8.61 12.19 23.15
C LEU A 173 -10.11 12.43 23.03
N SER A 174 -10.89 11.41 22.62
CA SER A 174 -12.34 11.49 22.53
C SER A 174 -13.03 11.78 23.88
N THR A 175 -12.36 11.52 25.00
CA THR A 175 -12.88 11.75 26.36
C THR A 175 -12.46 13.08 26.98
N ILE A 176 -11.46 13.77 26.41
CA ILE A 176 -10.94 15.03 26.94
C ILE A 176 -11.61 16.20 26.21
N GLU A 177 -12.17 17.14 26.97
CA GLU A 177 -12.79 18.36 26.44
C GLU A 177 -11.75 19.32 25.84
N ASP A 178 -10.78 19.76 26.65
CA ASP A 178 -9.67 20.60 26.19
C ASP A 178 -8.48 19.73 25.74
N PHE A 179 -8.66 19.10 24.59
CA PHE A 179 -7.65 18.26 23.93
C PHE A 179 -6.51 19.09 23.30
N HIS A 180 -6.71 20.39 23.07
CA HIS A 180 -5.70 21.28 22.50
C HIS A 180 -4.51 21.40 23.44
N THR A 181 -4.75 21.70 24.72
CA THR A 181 -3.70 21.81 25.75
C THR A 181 -2.93 20.50 25.91
N VAL A 182 -3.62 19.36 25.85
CA VAL A 182 -2.97 18.03 25.94
C VAL A 182 -2.03 17.81 24.75
N ILE A 183 -2.50 18.07 23.53
CA ILE A 183 -1.69 17.89 22.32
C ILE A 183 -0.51 18.86 22.29
N ASP A 184 -0.71 20.12 22.70
CA ASP A 184 0.37 21.12 22.79
C ASP A 184 1.41 20.72 23.82
N ARG A 185 0.98 20.17 24.97
CA ARG A 185 1.89 19.66 25.99
C ARG A 185 2.67 18.46 25.49
N VAL A 186 2.01 17.48 24.86
CA VAL A 186 2.68 16.32 24.25
C VAL A 186 3.69 16.79 23.20
N HIS A 187 3.31 17.70 22.30
CA HIS A 187 4.21 18.25 21.28
C HIS A 187 5.45 18.92 21.91
N ARG A 188 5.26 19.70 22.98
CA ARG A 188 6.35 20.39 23.68
C ARG A 188 7.36 19.43 24.32
N VAL A 189 6.88 18.38 24.98
CA VAL A 189 7.77 17.45 25.71
C VAL A 189 8.40 16.41 24.79
N LEU A 190 7.84 16.18 23.61
CA LEU A 190 8.31 15.15 22.69
C LEU A 190 9.64 15.53 22.04
N CYS A 191 10.60 14.60 22.04
CA CYS A 191 11.93 14.76 21.45
C CYS A 191 11.81 15.11 19.96
N PRO A 192 12.34 16.27 19.51
CA PRO A 192 12.25 16.68 18.11
C PRO A 192 12.88 15.70 17.12
N GLU A 193 13.98 15.06 17.51
CA GLU A 193 14.74 14.17 16.63
C GLU A 193 14.14 12.76 16.56
N ASN A 194 13.80 12.14 17.69
CA ASN A 194 13.45 10.72 17.75
C ASN A 194 12.07 10.44 18.35
N GLY A 195 11.31 11.50 18.61
CA GLY A 195 9.96 11.44 19.16
C GLY A 195 8.97 10.68 18.29
N LEU A 196 8.14 9.87 18.93
CA LEU A 196 7.02 9.18 18.30
C LEU A 196 5.75 9.32 19.15
N VAL A 197 4.60 9.49 18.50
CA VAL A 197 3.28 9.51 19.14
C VAL A 197 2.39 8.45 18.52
N GLY A 198 1.80 7.59 19.34
CA GLY A 198 0.76 6.63 18.94
C GLY A 198 -0.61 7.05 19.47
N VAL A 199 -1.61 7.09 18.60
CA VAL A 199 -2.99 7.40 18.96
C VAL A 199 -3.91 6.32 18.40
N VAL A 200 -4.79 5.80 19.24
CA VAL A 200 -5.93 4.99 18.83
C VAL A 200 -7.18 5.58 19.43
N ASP A 201 -8.15 5.94 18.60
CA ASP A 201 -9.39 6.54 19.10
C ASP A 201 -10.59 6.29 18.19
N LEU A 202 -11.77 6.56 18.72
CA LEU A 202 -13.04 6.44 18.02
C LEU A 202 -13.25 7.62 17.09
N TYR A 203 -13.95 7.37 15.97
CA TYR A 203 -14.35 8.42 15.05
C TYR A 203 -15.59 8.01 14.27
N THR A 204 -16.32 9.00 13.78
CA THR A 204 -17.54 8.77 12.99
C THR A 204 -17.78 9.87 11.96
N HIS A 205 -16.83 10.77 11.75
CA HIS A 205 -16.99 11.88 10.83
C HIS A 205 -16.39 11.56 9.46
N ASP A 206 -16.89 12.24 8.42
CA ASP A 206 -16.07 12.48 7.23
C ASP A 206 -15.03 13.52 7.64
N ILE A 207 -13.75 13.21 7.44
CA ILE A 207 -12.69 14.20 7.73
C ILE A 207 -12.84 15.34 6.73
N PRO A 208 -12.93 16.61 7.17
CA PRO A 208 -12.92 17.73 6.26
C PRO A 208 -11.60 17.76 5.49
N TYR A 209 -11.68 18.03 4.18
CA TYR A 209 -10.58 18.19 3.23
C TYR A 209 -9.36 18.90 3.87
N THR A 210 -8.32 18.14 4.21
CA THR A 210 -7.01 18.66 4.60
C THR A 210 -6.08 18.73 3.39
N TRP A 211 -5.04 19.55 3.46
CA TRP A 211 -4.14 19.83 2.34
C TRP A 211 -3.28 18.59 1.96
N ALA A 212 -3.05 17.70 2.94
CA ALA A 212 -2.44 16.40 2.76
C ALA A 212 -3.33 15.37 2.05
N ASP A 213 -4.64 15.63 1.88
CA ASP A 213 -5.61 14.70 1.27
C ASP A 213 -5.57 14.69 -0.27
N LYS A 214 -4.76 15.55 -0.91
CA LYS A 214 -4.57 15.51 -2.38
C LYS A 214 -3.60 14.42 -2.82
N THR A 215 -2.82 13.84 -1.92
CA THR A 215 -1.94 12.71 -2.21
C THR A 215 -2.54 11.43 -1.64
N ALA A 216 -2.58 10.37 -2.46
CA ALA A 216 -3.24 9.09 -2.21
C ALA A 216 -2.60 8.22 -1.09
N ASP A 217 -1.86 8.83 -0.17
CA ASP A 217 -1.07 8.12 0.84
C ASP A 217 -1.88 7.71 2.09
N GLY A 218 -3.14 7.31 1.86
CA GLY A 218 -4.08 6.89 2.89
C GLY A 218 -5.51 7.22 2.50
N SER A 219 -6.33 6.19 2.25
CA SER A 219 -7.72 6.36 1.86
C SER A 219 -8.59 6.62 3.10
N LYS A 220 -8.97 7.88 3.32
CA LYS A 220 -9.91 8.20 4.42
C LYS A 220 -11.31 7.69 4.04
N GLN A 221 -11.74 6.59 4.66
CA GLN A 221 -13.04 5.95 4.42
C GLN A 221 -14.19 6.91 4.72
N ARG A 222 -15.05 7.17 3.72
CA ARG A 222 -16.28 7.95 3.91
C ARG A 222 -17.38 7.09 4.51
N TRP A 223 -18.08 7.62 5.50
CA TRP A 223 -19.10 6.88 6.22
C TRP A 223 -20.50 7.13 5.65
N GLY A 224 -21.29 6.06 5.56
CA GLY A 224 -22.72 6.18 5.26
C GLY A 224 -23.43 7.08 6.28
N PHE A 225 -24.59 7.63 5.92
CA PHE A 225 -25.34 8.55 6.77
C PHE A 225 -25.59 8.01 8.20
N PHE A 226 -25.98 6.74 8.32
CA PHE A 226 -26.40 6.16 9.59
C PHE A 226 -25.30 6.10 10.67
N PRO A 227 -24.11 5.51 10.44
CA PRO A 227 -23.03 5.52 11.44
C PRO A 227 -22.60 6.93 11.87
N ARG A 228 -22.65 7.92 10.97
CA ARG A 228 -22.27 9.30 11.27
C ARG A 228 -23.23 10.02 12.20
N TRP A 229 -24.50 9.60 12.24
CA TRP A 229 -25.50 10.17 13.13
C TRP A 229 -25.68 9.36 14.41
N PHE A 230 -25.77 8.03 14.27
CA PHE A 230 -26.09 7.14 15.37
C PHE A 230 -25.01 7.12 16.45
N TRP A 231 -23.74 7.00 16.05
CA TRP A 231 -22.65 6.83 17.00
C TRP A 231 -22.33 8.11 17.78
N PRO A 232 -22.20 9.32 17.18
CA PRO A 232 -22.06 10.55 17.96
C PRO A 232 -23.15 10.71 19.01
N MET A 233 -24.42 10.54 18.63
CA MET A 233 -25.54 10.66 19.55
C MET A 233 -25.44 9.67 20.72
N LEU A 234 -25.01 8.43 20.46
CA LEU A 234 -24.87 7.42 21.50
C LEU A 234 -23.70 7.72 22.45
N PHE A 235 -22.57 8.19 21.93
CA PHE A 235 -21.35 8.44 22.69
C PHE A 235 -21.38 9.79 23.45
N ASP A 236 -22.13 10.76 22.94
CA ASP A 236 -22.36 12.07 23.58
C ASP A 236 -23.01 11.93 24.97
N PHE A 237 -23.85 10.90 25.18
CA PHE A 237 -24.39 10.56 26.51
C PHE A 237 -23.33 10.32 27.60
N ASN A 238 -22.07 10.09 27.23
CA ASN A 238 -20.95 9.87 28.15
C ASN A 238 -19.81 10.87 27.94
N GLN A 239 -20.08 12.02 27.34
CA GLN A 239 -19.08 13.05 27.04
C GLN A 239 -17.94 12.53 26.15
N VAL A 240 -18.21 11.50 25.33
CA VAL A 240 -17.26 10.98 24.35
C VAL A 240 -17.55 11.64 23.02
N CYS A 241 -16.69 12.57 22.62
CA CYS A 241 -16.91 13.39 21.44
C CYS A 241 -16.15 12.82 20.22
N LEU A 242 -16.91 12.38 19.23
CA LEU A 242 -16.42 11.75 17.99
C LEU A 242 -16.24 12.75 16.83
N GLY A 243 -16.03 14.02 17.14
CA GLY A 243 -15.90 15.11 16.15
C GLY A 243 -14.50 15.22 15.52
N PRO A 244 -14.38 15.80 14.31
CA PRO A 244 -13.14 15.80 13.51
C PRO A 244 -12.01 16.65 14.07
N HIS A 245 -12.33 17.63 14.90
CA HIS A 245 -11.38 18.64 15.39
C HIS A 245 -10.17 18.04 16.11
N ARG A 246 -10.35 16.93 16.82
CA ARG A 246 -9.26 16.23 17.53
C ARG A 246 -8.20 15.75 16.55
N GLN A 247 -8.62 14.98 15.55
CA GLN A 247 -7.71 14.48 14.53
C GLN A 247 -7.09 15.62 13.72
N SER A 248 -7.90 16.60 13.28
CA SER A 248 -7.39 17.74 12.50
C SER A 248 -6.32 18.54 13.26
N TYR A 249 -6.43 18.63 14.59
CA TYR A 249 -5.44 19.33 15.40
C TYR A 249 -4.16 18.51 15.61
N ILE A 250 -4.25 17.18 15.76
CA ILE A 250 -3.07 16.30 15.78
C ILE A 250 -2.31 16.41 14.44
N ASP A 251 -3.03 16.31 13.31
CA ASP A 251 -2.46 16.46 11.96
C ASP A 251 -1.86 17.87 11.76
N HIS A 252 -2.37 18.88 12.47
CA HIS A 252 -1.82 20.23 12.48
C HIS A 252 -0.54 20.37 13.32
N LYS A 253 -0.34 19.55 14.36
CA LYS A 253 0.82 19.67 15.26
C LYS A 253 1.96 18.72 14.91
N PHE A 254 1.64 17.56 14.36
CA PHE A 254 2.60 16.51 14.06
C PHE A 254 2.66 16.20 12.56
N GLY A 255 3.73 15.53 12.15
CA GLY A 255 3.83 14.84 10.88
C GLY A 255 3.25 13.43 10.99
N ILE A 256 2.48 13.00 9.98
CA ILE A 256 1.85 11.68 9.97
C ILE A 256 2.87 10.66 9.48
N VAL A 257 3.10 9.58 10.20
CA VAL A 257 3.91 8.43 9.72
C VAL A 257 3.01 7.33 9.18
N LYS A 258 1.98 6.97 9.96
CA LYS A 258 0.96 6.01 9.58
C LYS A 258 -0.40 6.49 9.99
N TYR A 259 -1.36 6.27 9.11
CA TYR A 259 -2.75 6.50 9.41
C TYR A 259 -3.59 5.47 8.69
N PHE A 260 -4.50 4.84 9.41
CA PHE A 260 -5.50 3.99 8.78
C PHE A 260 -6.75 3.90 9.65
N GLN A 261 -7.83 3.53 8.98
CA GLN A 261 -9.17 3.53 9.51
C GLN A 261 -9.77 2.13 9.43
N THR A 262 -10.45 1.66 10.47
CA THR A 262 -11.07 0.34 10.43
C THR A 262 -12.25 0.20 11.40
N ARG A 263 -12.83 -1.00 11.45
CA ARG A 263 -14.05 -1.36 12.19
C ARG A 263 -13.77 -2.48 13.17
N ASN A 264 -14.38 -2.40 14.35
CA ASN A 264 -14.39 -3.54 15.26
C ASN A 264 -15.34 -4.64 14.74
N ARG A 265 -14.85 -5.87 14.52
CA ARG A 265 -15.63 -7.01 14.00
C ARG A 265 -16.43 -7.78 15.07
N TYR A 266 -16.38 -7.38 16.34
CA TYR A 266 -16.90 -8.18 17.46
C TYR A 266 -18.43 -8.27 17.56
N PHE A 267 -19.18 -7.36 16.93
CA PHE A 267 -20.65 -7.36 17.06
C PHE A 267 -21.35 -8.29 16.05
N PRO A 268 -22.17 -9.26 16.51
CA PRO A 268 -22.83 -10.25 15.64
C PRO A 268 -23.91 -9.68 14.70
N PHE A 269 -24.11 -8.35 14.68
CA PHE A 269 -25.17 -7.68 13.91
C PHE A 269 -24.70 -6.41 13.18
N ARG A 270 -23.60 -6.45 12.41
CA ARG A 270 -23.12 -5.34 11.52
C ARG A 270 -22.97 -3.93 12.14
N LEU A 271 -23.25 -3.75 13.44
CA LEU A 271 -23.11 -2.53 14.24
C LEU A 271 -21.69 -2.48 14.78
N THR A 272 -20.77 -2.05 13.92
CA THR A 272 -19.34 -1.94 14.25
C THR A 272 -19.00 -0.48 14.53
N VAL A 273 -18.39 -0.20 15.68
CA VAL A 273 -17.89 1.16 15.97
C VAL A 273 -16.60 1.39 15.18
N PRO A 274 -16.49 2.49 14.42
CA PRO A 274 -15.26 2.83 13.73
C PRO A 274 -14.20 3.33 14.71
N TYR A 275 -12.94 3.04 14.40
CA TYR A 275 -11.78 3.59 15.10
C TYR A 275 -10.66 3.85 14.10
N TYR A 276 -9.74 4.73 14.46
CA TYR A 276 -8.54 4.99 13.69
C TYR A 276 -7.30 4.68 14.52
N ILE A 277 -6.22 4.32 13.83
CA ILE A 277 -4.88 4.26 14.39
C ILE A 277 -4.06 5.31 13.65
N TRP A 278 -3.39 6.15 14.42
CA TRP A 278 -2.57 7.25 13.94
C TRP A 278 -1.22 7.20 14.64
N ILE A 279 -0.15 7.32 13.86
CA ILE A 279 1.22 7.38 14.34
C ILE A 279 1.84 8.61 13.72
N GLY A 280 2.52 9.42 14.53
CA GLY A 280 3.18 10.62 14.04
C GLY A 280 4.39 11.03 14.84
N ARG A 281 5.05 12.08 14.34
CA ARG A 281 6.33 12.59 14.83
C ARG A 281 6.35 14.12 14.79
N PRO A 282 7.29 14.79 15.49
CA PRO A 282 7.49 16.23 15.33
C PRO A 282 7.72 16.62 13.86
N ARG A 283 7.17 17.77 13.45
CA ARG A 283 7.23 18.26 12.06
C ARG A 283 8.63 18.67 11.61
N GLU A 284 9.51 18.97 12.56
CA GLU A 284 10.89 19.39 12.32
C GLU A 284 11.73 18.29 11.64
N HIS A 285 11.22 17.05 11.58
CA HIS A 285 11.85 15.87 11.00
C HIS A 285 11.35 15.50 9.58
N ALA A 286 10.71 16.41 8.84
CA ALA A 286 10.52 16.16 7.40
C ALA A 286 11.88 15.76 6.78
N SER A 287 11.94 14.67 6.00
CA SER A 287 13.23 14.11 5.61
C SER A 287 14.11 15.14 4.87
N LYS A 288 15.41 15.20 5.18
CA LYS A 288 16.35 16.15 4.54
C LYS A 288 16.40 15.97 3.01
N GLN A 289 16.23 14.74 2.52
CA GLN A 289 16.21 14.43 1.08
C GLN A 289 14.95 14.97 0.38
N GLU A 290 13.82 15.09 1.07
CA GLU A 290 12.57 15.61 0.50
C GLU A 290 12.40 17.12 0.71
N LEU A 291 13.00 17.68 1.78
CA LEU A 291 13.21 19.13 1.92
C LEU A 291 14.13 19.69 0.83
N GLU A 292 15.07 18.90 0.29
CA GLU A 292 15.85 19.31 -0.90
C GLU A 292 15.04 19.23 -2.21
N GLN A 293 14.08 18.30 -2.32
CA GLN A 293 13.05 18.27 -3.37
C GLN A 293 11.95 19.33 -3.17
N MET A 294 12.08 20.21 -2.17
CA MET A 294 11.28 21.43 -2.03
C MET A 294 12.04 22.69 -2.46
N LYS A 295 13.28 22.57 -2.97
CA LYS A 295 13.97 23.73 -3.56
C LYS A 295 13.21 24.16 -4.82
N PRO A 296 13.00 25.48 -5.03
CA PRO A 296 12.25 25.99 -6.19
C PRO A 296 12.86 25.45 -7.49
N GLY A 297 12.06 24.74 -8.30
CA GLY A 297 12.48 24.16 -9.58
C GLY A 297 12.77 22.65 -9.57
N SER A 298 12.21 21.89 -8.63
CA SER A 298 12.20 20.41 -8.63
C SER A 298 10.84 19.86 -9.08
N ASP A 299 10.79 18.61 -9.57
CA ASP A 299 9.61 17.93 -10.18
C ASP A 299 8.30 18.04 -9.37
N THR A 300 8.42 18.27 -8.05
CA THR A 300 7.33 18.51 -7.10
C THR A 300 6.59 19.84 -7.32
N ASP A 301 7.26 20.88 -7.82
CA ASP A 301 6.65 22.17 -8.14
C ASP A 301 5.70 22.07 -9.35
N GLU A 302 6.00 21.24 -10.35
CA GLU A 302 5.07 20.97 -11.46
C GLU A 302 3.85 20.18 -11.01
N PHE A 303 4.02 19.20 -10.11
CA PHE A 303 2.92 18.46 -9.49
C PHE A 303 2.01 19.36 -8.63
N LEU A 304 2.60 20.31 -7.89
CA LEU A 304 1.86 21.30 -7.09
C LEU A 304 1.21 22.38 -7.97
N ALA A 305 1.80 22.75 -9.11
CA ALA A 305 1.25 23.73 -10.03
C ALA A 305 0.07 23.20 -10.85
N GLN A 306 0.10 21.93 -11.27
CA GLN A 306 -0.96 21.33 -12.09
C GLN A 306 -2.27 21.06 -11.32
N ASN A 307 -2.22 20.94 -9.98
CA ASN A 307 -3.37 20.59 -9.13
C ASN A 307 -3.94 21.76 -8.31
N GLN A 308 -3.59 23.01 -8.65
CA GLN A 308 -4.10 24.22 -8.00
C GLN A 308 -5.31 24.81 -8.74
N THR A 309 -6.52 24.56 -8.23
CA THR A 309 -7.60 25.56 -8.24
C THR A 309 -7.55 26.32 -6.92
N VAL A 310 -6.77 27.40 -6.86
CA VAL A 310 -6.80 28.35 -5.74
C VAL A 310 -7.65 29.55 -6.17
N PRO A 311 -8.67 29.98 -5.40
CA PRO A 311 -9.24 31.31 -5.55
C PRO A 311 -8.15 32.33 -5.21
N SER A 312 -7.79 33.15 -6.18
CA SER A 312 -6.83 34.23 -6.04
C SER A 312 -7.33 35.27 -5.02
N LYS A 313 -6.68 35.32 -3.86
CA LYS A 313 -6.24 36.51 -3.09
C LYS A 313 -6.01 36.12 -1.62
N PRO A 314 -4.78 36.24 -1.09
CA PRO A 314 -4.60 36.37 0.35
C PRO A 314 -5.10 37.76 0.76
N SER A 315 -6.22 37.83 1.49
CA SER A 315 -6.53 39.03 2.26
C SER A 315 -5.38 39.30 3.22
N ALA A 316 -4.95 40.57 3.25
CA ALA A 316 -3.87 41.06 4.08
C ALA A 316 -4.11 40.66 5.56
N ILE A 317 -3.29 39.74 6.07
CA ILE A 317 -3.15 39.49 7.49
C ILE A 317 -1.78 40.00 7.94
N THR A 318 -1.86 40.73 9.04
CA THR A 318 -0.87 41.52 9.76
C THR A 318 0.50 40.85 9.94
N LYS A 319 1.54 41.70 9.92
CA LYS A 319 2.92 41.39 10.31
C LYS A 319 2.94 40.84 11.75
N ASP A 320 3.01 39.52 11.89
CA ASP A 320 3.49 38.87 13.10
C ASP A 320 4.82 38.17 12.78
N SER A 321 5.80 38.30 13.66
CA SER A 321 7.21 37.93 13.48
C SER A 321 7.49 36.42 13.60
N GLY A 322 6.53 35.57 13.26
CA GLY A 322 6.71 34.13 13.14
C GLY A 322 6.98 33.72 11.69
N LYS A 323 7.99 32.88 11.44
CA LYS A 323 8.10 32.20 10.14
C LYS A 323 6.74 31.50 9.88
N PRO A 324 6.11 31.68 8.70
CA PRO A 324 4.86 31.01 8.41
C PRO A 324 5.06 29.49 8.54
N ILE A 325 4.24 28.84 9.37
CA ILE A 325 4.27 27.38 9.53
C ILE A 325 3.81 26.80 8.19
N PRO A 326 4.64 26.01 7.48
CA PRO A 326 4.22 25.40 6.23
C PRO A 326 3.03 24.46 6.47
N PRO A 327 2.17 24.25 5.46
CA PRO A 327 1.07 23.29 5.58
C PRO A 327 1.60 21.90 5.95
N PRO A 328 0.80 21.06 6.64
CA PRO A 328 1.18 19.67 6.94
C PRO A 328 1.65 18.95 5.69
N LEU A 329 2.86 18.40 5.75
CA LEU A 329 3.34 17.44 4.76
C LEU A 329 2.59 16.11 4.90
N ASN A 330 2.52 15.34 3.83
CA ASN A 330 1.83 14.04 3.80
C ASN A 330 2.67 12.94 4.47
N ALA A 331 2.10 11.74 4.60
CA ALA A 331 2.73 10.63 5.31
C ALA A 331 4.07 10.16 4.69
N PHE A 332 4.18 10.28 3.37
CA PHE A 332 5.39 10.06 2.61
C PHE A 332 6.60 10.81 3.19
N HIS A 333 6.44 12.09 3.57
CA HIS A 333 7.55 12.91 4.06
C HIS A 333 8.10 12.52 5.44
N TYR A 334 7.34 11.69 6.16
CA TYR A 334 7.70 11.20 7.48
C TYR A 334 7.88 9.67 7.49
N HIS A 335 7.95 9.06 6.31
CA HIS A 335 8.20 7.64 6.15
C HIS A 335 9.54 7.24 6.81
N VAL A 336 9.58 6.05 7.40
CA VAL A 336 10.77 5.55 8.10
C VAL A 336 11.49 4.53 7.21
N GLY A 337 12.72 4.82 6.82
CA GLY A 337 13.50 3.92 5.97
C GLY A 337 13.56 4.40 4.52
N ILE A 338 13.47 3.48 3.57
CA ILE A 338 13.66 3.75 2.14
C ILE A 338 12.30 4.05 1.48
N PRO A 339 12.02 5.29 1.05
CA PRO A 339 10.78 5.61 0.35
C PRO A 339 10.83 5.15 -1.11
N TRP A 340 10.42 3.92 -1.39
CA TRP A 340 10.36 3.40 -2.77
C TRP A 340 9.26 4.04 -3.60
N ARG A 341 8.12 4.33 -2.99
CA ARG A 341 6.95 4.90 -3.66
C ARG A 341 7.19 6.37 -3.98
N LYS A 342 6.73 6.85 -5.13
CA LYS A 342 6.66 8.29 -5.41
C LYS A 342 5.29 8.84 -5.01
N PRO A 343 5.20 10.09 -4.51
CA PRO A 343 3.91 10.71 -4.24
C PRO A 343 3.03 10.70 -5.48
N TYR A 344 1.74 10.42 -5.30
CA TYR A 344 0.75 10.46 -6.37
C TYR A 344 -0.59 10.96 -5.84
N ALA A 345 -1.39 11.57 -6.69
CA ALA A 345 -2.77 11.94 -6.38
C ALA A 345 -3.73 10.83 -6.82
N GLU A 346 -4.84 10.65 -6.10
CA GLU A 346 -5.89 9.77 -6.59
C GLU A 346 -6.51 10.35 -7.87
N SER A 347 -6.40 9.61 -8.97
CA SER A 347 -7.08 9.91 -10.22
C SER A 347 -8.34 9.03 -10.37
N PRO A 348 -9.31 9.41 -11.21
CA PRO A 348 -10.43 8.53 -11.55
C PRO A 348 -9.98 7.17 -12.11
N SER A 349 -8.83 7.11 -12.77
CA SER A 349 -8.30 5.86 -13.33
C SER A 349 -7.80 4.90 -12.25
N HIS A 350 -7.54 5.34 -11.01
CA HIS A 350 -7.21 4.44 -9.91
C HIS A 350 -8.47 3.74 -9.36
N LYS A 351 -9.63 4.42 -9.39
CA LYS A 351 -10.89 3.94 -8.77
C LYS A 351 -11.58 2.79 -9.50
N GLN A 352 -11.12 2.48 -10.71
CA GLN A 352 -11.58 1.33 -11.48
C GLN A 352 -10.94 0.00 -11.03
N PHE A 353 -9.92 0.07 -10.17
CA PHE A 353 -9.31 -1.11 -9.55
C PHE A 353 -9.78 -1.27 -8.11
N CYS A 354 -10.05 -2.52 -7.70
CA CYS A 354 -10.35 -2.87 -6.31
C CYS A 354 -9.22 -3.67 -5.64
N THR A 355 -8.25 -4.17 -6.42
CA THR A 355 -7.09 -4.94 -5.98
C THR A 355 -6.06 -5.02 -7.12
N TYR A 356 -4.91 -5.67 -6.89
CA TYR A 356 -3.93 -6.01 -7.93
C TYR A 356 -4.52 -6.99 -8.95
N ILE A 357 -4.11 -6.85 -10.21
CA ILE A 357 -4.54 -7.73 -11.29
C ILE A 357 -3.75 -9.04 -11.24
N TYR A 358 -2.42 -8.91 -11.20
CA TYR A 358 -1.48 -10.02 -11.29
C TYR A 358 -0.68 -10.19 -10.01
N ALA A 359 -0.67 -11.40 -9.45
CA ALA A 359 0.16 -11.76 -8.29
C ALA A 359 1.62 -12.11 -8.66
N PHE A 360 1.87 -12.33 -9.96
CA PHE A 360 3.15 -12.66 -10.57
C PHE A 360 3.22 -12.13 -12.02
N SER A 361 4.40 -12.05 -12.62
CA SER A 361 4.59 -11.54 -13.99
C SER A 361 4.65 -12.65 -15.05
N TRP A 362 4.08 -12.39 -16.23
CA TRP A 362 4.08 -13.29 -17.39
C TRP A 362 5.17 -12.97 -18.45
N GLY A 363 6.14 -12.13 -18.11
CA GLY A 363 7.30 -11.87 -18.97
C GLY A 363 8.51 -12.64 -18.42
N ASP A 364 9.21 -13.38 -19.27
CA ASP A 364 10.45 -14.07 -18.88
C ASP A 364 11.60 -13.06 -18.69
N PRO A 365 12.02 -12.74 -17.46
CA PRO A 365 13.07 -11.75 -17.25
C PRO A 365 14.45 -12.26 -17.66
N GLU A 366 14.63 -13.58 -17.77
CA GLU A 366 15.92 -14.16 -18.18
C GLU A 366 16.11 -14.00 -19.68
N GLU A 367 15.02 -14.04 -20.45
CA GLU A 367 15.03 -13.66 -21.87
C GLU A 367 15.24 -12.15 -22.03
N ASP A 368 14.61 -11.32 -21.19
CA ASP A 368 14.84 -9.86 -21.19
C ASP A 368 16.34 -9.52 -21.03
N MET A 369 17.02 -10.18 -20.08
CA MET A 369 18.44 -9.95 -19.81
C MET A 369 19.36 -10.27 -21.00
N ARG A 370 18.94 -11.16 -21.92
CA ARG A 370 19.72 -11.48 -23.14
C ARG A 370 19.70 -10.36 -24.17
N HIS A 371 18.66 -9.53 -24.16
CA HIS A 371 18.43 -8.51 -25.20
C HIS A 371 18.55 -7.08 -24.70
N LEU A 372 18.43 -6.85 -23.39
CA LEU A 372 18.51 -5.53 -22.80
C LEU A 372 19.95 -5.06 -22.55
N GLU A 373 20.94 -5.96 -22.51
CA GLU A 373 22.35 -5.60 -22.22
C GLU A 373 22.46 -4.69 -20.98
N LEU A 374 21.78 -5.09 -19.89
CA LEU A 374 21.65 -4.29 -18.67
C LEU A 374 22.95 -4.31 -17.85
N THR A 375 23.31 -3.15 -17.29
CA THR A 375 24.51 -2.90 -16.51
C THR A 375 24.19 -2.06 -15.27
N SER A 376 25.18 -1.87 -14.39
CA SER A 376 25.03 -1.04 -13.19
C SER A 376 24.84 0.44 -13.48
N GLU A 377 25.21 0.92 -14.68
CA GLU A 377 25.06 2.33 -15.07
C GLU A 377 23.66 2.65 -15.63
N ASP A 378 22.86 1.62 -15.88
CA ASP A 378 21.57 1.78 -16.54
C ASP A 378 20.51 2.44 -15.65
N SER A 379 19.70 3.28 -16.31
CA SER A 379 18.47 3.85 -15.77
C SER A 379 17.29 3.25 -16.52
N LEU A 380 16.66 2.27 -15.88
CA LEU A 380 15.59 1.46 -16.44
C LEU A 380 14.22 2.04 -16.10
N LEU A 381 13.31 2.06 -17.08
CA LEU A 381 11.87 2.15 -16.86
C LEU A 381 11.22 0.80 -17.19
N ALA A 382 10.38 0.29 -16.30
CA ALA A 382 9.67 -0.96 -16.49
C ALA A 382 8.25 -0.86 -15.93
N ILE A 383 7.30 -1.59 -16.51
CA ILE A 383 5.99 -1.75 -15.91
C ILE A 383 6.11 -2.55 -14.61
N SER A 384 5.46 -2.07 -13.55
CA SER A 384 5.57 -2.69 -12.22
C SER A 384 5.08 -4.14 -12.24
N SER A 385 3.89 -4.40 -12.81
CA SER A 385 3.25 -5.71 -12.76
C SER A 385 3.24 -6.22 -11.30
N ALA A 386 3.66 -7.46 -11.05
CA ALA A 386 3.84 -7.99 -9.70
C ALA A 386 5.24 -7.70 -9.09
N GLY A 387 6.12 -7.00 -9.81
CA GLY A 387 7.48 -6.68 -9.38
C GLY A 387 8.55 -7.74 -9.67
N ASP A 388 8.17 -8.90 -10.22
CA ASP A 388 9.08 -10.05 -10.36
C ASP A 388 10.24 -9.76 -11.31
N ASN A 389 9.96 -9.16 -12.48
CA ASN A 389 10.98 -8.83 -13.48
C ASN A 389 11.92 -7.74 -12.96
N ALA A 390 11.39 -6.71 -12.29
CA ALA A 390 12.18 -5.64 -11.70
C ALA A 390 13.16 -6.16 -10.64
N LEU A 391 12.72 -7.07 -9.76
CA LEU A 391 13.57 -7.74 -8.79
C LEU A 391 14.64 -8.61 -9.48
N HIS A 392 14.29 -9.29 -10.58
CA HIS A 392 15.26 -10.04 -11.37
C HIS A 392 16.35 -9.12 -11.95
N TYR A 393 15.98 -7.96 -12.52
CA TYR A 393 16.95 -7.00 -13.06
C TYR A 393 17.89 -6.46 -11.97
N ALA A 394 17.36 -6.19 -10.77
CA ALA A 394 18.17 -5.79 -9.63
C ALA A 394 19.21 -6.86 -9.24
N ILE A 395 18.82 -8.14 -9.25
CA ILE A 395 19.73 -9.26 -8.95
C ILE A 395 20.80 -9.44 -10.04
N SER A 396 20.39 -9.33 -11.31
CA SER A 396 21.22 -9.70 -12.45
C SER A 396 22.20 -8.60 -12.86
N ALA A 397 21.81 -7.33 -12.78
CA ALA A 397 22.63 -6.21 -13.25
C ALA A 397 22.86 -5.10 -12.20
N ASN A 398 22.08 -5.08 -11.11
CA ASN A 398 22.11 -4.02 -10.10
C ASN A 398 22.16 -2.60 -10.73
N PRO A 399 21.18 -2.26 -11.60
CA PRO A 399 21.16 -0.98 -12.31
C PRO A 399 21.05 0.18 -11.33
N LYS A 400 21.62 1.32 -11.72
CA LYS A 400 21.60 2.56 -10.96
C LYS A 400 20.18 2.95 -10.55
N GLN A 401 19.20 2.73 -11.43
CA GLN A 401 17.83 3.10 -11.17
C GLN A 401 16.83 2.18 -11.88
N ILE A 402 15.76 1.80 -11.17
CA ILE A 402 14.63 1.03 -11.68
C ILE A 402 13.35 1.81 -11.38
N ARG A 403 12.79 2.43 -12.42
CA ARG A 403 11.49 3.11 -12.36
C ARG A 403 10.40 2.12 -12.71
N CYS A 404 9.64 1.69 -11.71
CA CYS A 404 8.49 0.82 -11.88
C CYS A 404 7.23 1.68 -12.04
N VAL A 405 6.51 1.55 -13.16
CA VAL A 405 5.33 2.36 -13.48
C VAL A 405 4.09 1.48 -13.52
N ASP A 406 3.00 1.89 -12.89
CA ASP A 406 1.70 1.22 -13.02
C ASP A 406 0.55 2.20 -12.73
N VAL A 407 -0.54 2.10 -13.47
CA VAL A 407 -1.76 2.89 -13.19
C VAL A 407 -2.55 2.30 -12.02
N ASN A 408 -2.38 1.00 -11.74
CA ASN A 408 -3.05 0.33 -10.64
C ASN A 408 -2.22 0.50 -9.34
N PRO A 409 -2.70 1.28 -8.35
CA PRO A 409 -1.97 1.49 -7.09
C PRO A 409 -1.65 0.18 -6.34
N TYR A 410 -2.51 -0.82 -6.47
CA TYR A 410 -2.38 -2.11 -5.79
C TYR A 410 -1.23 -2.96 -6.34
N GLN A 411 -0.85 -2.78 -7.61
CA GLN A 411 0.36 -3.42 -8.16
C GLN A 411 1.61 -2.84 -7.52
N GLY A 412 1.64 -1.51 -7.35
CA GLY A 412 2.66 -0.86 -6.54
C GLY A 412 2.65 -1.40 -5.10
N HIS A 413 1.48 -1.58 -4.47
CA HIS A 413 1.41 -2.04 -3.06
C HIS A 413 1.99 -3.44 -2.91
N LEU A 414 1.86 -4.28 -3.94
CA LEU A 414 2.47 -5.61 -3.99
C LEU A 414 3.99 -5.58 -4.15
N LEU A 415 4.52 -4.79 -5.09
CA LEU A 415 5.97 -4.65 -5.22
C LEU A 415 6.57 -4.06 -3.93
N GLU A 416 5.93 -3.07 -3.35
CA GLU A 416 6.35 -2.47 -2.09
C GLU A 416 6.33 -3.45 -0.92
N LEU A 417 5.33 -4.35 -0.84
CA LEU A 417 5.31 -5.43 0.15
C LEU A 417 6.50 -6.37 -0.03
N LYS A 418 6.85 -6.74 -1.28
CA LYS A 418 8.02 -7.59 -1.56
C LYS A 418 9.31 -6.90 -1.15
N LEU A 419 9.50 -5.63 -1.49
CA LEU A 419 10.68 -4.84 -1.12
C LEU A 419 10.82 -4.72 0.41
N ALA A 420 9.74 -4.35 1.10
CA ALA A 420 9.71 -4.25 2.55
C ALA A 420 9.99 -5.61 3.23
N ALA A 421 9.44 -6.69 2.68
CA ALA A 421 9.67 -8.04 3.20
C ALA A 421 11.11 -8.51 3.00
N ILE A 422 11.76 -8.21 1.86
CA ILE A 422 13.18 -8.51 1.63
C ILE A 422 14.06 -7.78 2.65
N HIS A 423 13.71 -6.53 2.95
CA HIS A 423 14.45 -5.72 3.91
C HIS A 423 14.27 -6.22 5.36
N ALA A 424 13.04 -6.53 5.76
CA ALA A 424 12.69 -6.75 7.17
C ALA A 424 12.67 -8.22 7.63
N LEU A 425 12.52 -9.18 6.71
CA LEU A 425 12.31 -10.59 7.05
C LEU A 425 13.56 -11.44 6.79
N GLU A 426 13.58 -12.63 7.40
CA GLU A 426 14.52 -13.68 7.01
C GLU A 426 13.96 -14.53 5.87
N TYR A 427 14.84 -15.29 5.23
CA TYR A 427 14.52 -16.03 4.01
C TYR A 427 13.32 -16.97 4.17
N ASP A 428 13.21 -17.68 5.30
CA ASP A 428 12.16 -18.68 5.47
C ASP A 428 10.77 -18.02 5.60
N ASP A 429 10.66 -16.89 6.32
CA ASP A 429 9.42 -16.08 6.38
C ASP A 429 9.09 -15.51 4.98
N PHE A 430 10.11 -15.03 4.26
CA PHE A 430 9.95 -14.46 2.92
C PHE A 430 9.49 -15.51 1.89
N PHE A 431 10.09 -16.71 1.92
CA PHE A 431 9.73 -17.82 1.06
C PHE A 431 8.36 -18.39 1.43
N ALA A 432 7.99 -18.44 2.71
CA ALA A 432 6.63 -18.83 3.07
C ALA A 432 5.58 -17.84 2.52
N LEU A 433 5.86 -16.53 2.54
CA LEU A 433 4.97 -15.53 1.93
C LEU A 433 4.86 -15.67 0.41
N PHE A 434 6.00 -15.63 -0.30
CA PHE A 434 6.00 -15.49 -1.77
C PHE A 434 6.47 -16.74 -2.52
N GLY A 435 7.00 -17.75 -1.87
CA GLY A 435 7.26 -19.08 -2.43
C GLY A 435 6.03 -19.96 -2.26
N ASP A 436 5.73 -20.30 -1.00
CA ASP A 436 4.56 -21.14 -0.64
C ASP A 436 3.22 -20.41 -0.86
N GLY A 437 3.25 -19.08 -0.98
CA GLY A 437 2.05 -18.27 -1.08
C GLY A 437 1.23 -18.25 0.21
N ARG A 438 1.75 -18.73 1.33
CA ARG A 438 0.99 -18.99 2.55
C ARG A 438 1.83 -18.78 3.81
N HIS A 439 1.33 -17.95 4.71
CA HIS A 439 1.97 -17.67 5.98
C HIS A 439 0.92 -17.48 7.08
N PRO A 440 0.91 -18.33 8.14
CA PRO A 440 -0.13 -18.29 9.16
C PRO A 440 -0.14 -16.98 9.97
N ASN A 441 1.01 -16.32 10.10
CA ASN A 441 1.18 -15.12 10.92
C ASN A 441 1.47 -13.86 10.10
N PHE A 442 0.99 -13.77 8.85
CA PHE A 442 1.26 -12.61 7.98
C PHE A 442 0.91 -11.27 8.64
N ARG A 443 -0.26 -11.18 9.29
CA ARG A 443 -0.68 -9.95 9.98
C ARG A 443 0.32 -9.49 11.04
N ASN A 444 0.87 -10.41 11.81
CA ASN A 444 1.87 -10.09 12.82
C ASN A 444 3.19 -9.63 12.19
N LEU A 445 3.66 -10.27 11.12
CA LEU A 445 4.84 -9.82 10.38
C LEU A 445 4.63 -8.42 9.77
N LEU A 446 3.43 -8.19 9.22
CA LEU A 446 3.04 -6.90 8.66
C LEU A 446 3.17 -5.79 9.70
N ASP A 447 2.63 -6.00 10.90
CA ASP A 447 2.60 -4.98 11.95
C ASP A 447 3.96 -4.79 12.63
N SER A 448 4.65 -5.89 12.94
CA SER A 448 5.84 -5.88 13.79
C SER A 448 7.17 -5.72 13.05
N LYS A 449 7.26 -6.10 11.77
CA LYS A 449 8.51 -6.06 11.00
C LYS A 449 8.41 -5.23 9.73
N ILE A 450 7.34 -5.39 8.95
CA ILE A 450 7.22 -4.77 7.61
C ILE A 450 6.73 -3.31 7.71
N SER A 451 5.88 -3.00 8.69
CA SER A 451 5.17 -1.72 8.78
C SER A 451 6.04 -0.46 8.68
N PRO A 452 7.29 -0.40 9.20
CA PRO A 452 8.12 0.80 9.06
C PRO A 452 8.47 1.09 7.60
N HIS A 453 8.71 0.04 6.80
CA HIS A 453 9.32 0.11 5.47
C HIS A 453 8.33 0.21 4.31
N ILE A 454 7.02 0.18 4.60
CA ILE A 454 5.97 0.28 3.58
C ILE A 454 5.26 1.64 3.71
N SER A 455 4.67 2.20 2.66
CA SER A 455 3.88 3.44 2.71
C SER A 455 2.63 3.30 3.59
N ALA A 456 2.00 4.42 3.93
CA ALA A 456 0.75 4.39 4.70
C ALA A 456 -0.38 3.76 3.88
N ALA A 457 -0.51 4.13 2.60
CA ALA A 457 -1.49 3.54 1.69
C ALA A 457 -1.33 2.02 1.53
N ALA A 458 -0.11 1.55 1.29
CA ALA A 458 0.13 0.12 1.12
C ALA A 458 -0.10 -0.66 2.42
N TYR A 459 0.28 -0.11 3.59
CA TYR A 459 -0.03 -0.72 4.88
C TYR A 459 -1.54 -0.82 5.12
N GLU A 460 -2.32 0.22 4.82
CA GLU A 460 -3.78 0.19 4.94
C GLU A 460 -4.40 -0.94 4.11
N PHE A 461 -3.99 -1.06 2.84
CA PHE A 461 -4.44 -2.13 1.95
C PHE A 461 -4.11 -3.52 2.52
N TRP A 462 -2.86 -3.78 2.89
CA TRP A 462 -2.44 -5.09 3.41
C TRP A 462 -3.00 -5.40 4.80
N SER A 463 -3.28 -4.38 5.60
CA SER A 463 -3.97 -4.52 6.87
C SER A 463 -5.43 -4.97 6.67
N ALA A 464 -6.11 -4.44 5.65
CA ALA A 464 -7.45 -4.91 5.28
C ALA A 464 -7.42 -6.35 4.72
N GLU A 465 -6.37 -6.66 3.94
CA GLU A 465 -6.09 -7.98 3.38
C GLU A 465 -5.23 -8.86 4.31
N GLY A 466 -5.36 -8.73 5.63
CA GLY A 466 -4.54 -9.49 6.59
C GLY A 466 -4.64 -11.02 6.49
N ASN A 467 -5.63 -11.54 5.75
CA ASN A 467 -5.78 -12.96 5.43
C ASN A 467 -5.23 -13.34 4.04
N ALA A 468 -4.54 -12.44 3.33
CA ALA A 468 -4.02 -12.65 1.97
C ALA A 468 -3.27 -13.98 1.82
N PHE A 469 -2.51 -14.35 2.86
CA PHE A 469 -1.68 -15.54 2.91
C PHE A 469 -2.26 -16.67 3.79
N SER A 470 -3.55 -16.65 4.13
CA SER A 470 -4.19 -17.74 4.89
C SER A 470 -4.36 -19.02 4.06
N THR A 471 -4.59 -18.82 2.77
CA THR A 471 -4.58 -19.80 1.68
C THR A 471 -3.50 -19.36 0.69
N SER A 472 -3.47 -19.90 -0.52
CA SER A 472 -2.53 -19.42 -1.53
C SER A 472 -2.83 -17.97 -1.93
N PHE A 473 -1.84 -17.11 -1.72
CA PHE A 473 -1.77 -15.72 -2.19
C PHE A 473 -2.05 -15.61 -3.69
N TYR A 474 -1.61 -16.60 -4.48
CA TYR A 474 -1.76 -16.64 -5.93
C TYR A 474 -3.18 -16.94 -6.40
N LEU A 475 -4.08 -17.37 -5.50
CA LEU A 475 -5.51 -17.54 -5.80
C LEU A 475 -6.32 -16.26 -5.53
N ARG A 476 -5.66 -15.14 -5.23
CA ARG A 476 -6.27 -13.83 -4.99
C ARG A 476 -5.97 -12.86 -6.14
N GLY A 477 -6.53 -11.65 -6.05
CA GLY A 477 -6.50 -10.69 -7.15
C GLY A 477 -7.39 -11.13 -8.32
N TYR A 478 -7.33 -10.39 -9.43
CA TYR A 478 -8.17 -10.71 -10.60
C TYR A 478 -7.72 -12.02 -11.27
N SER A 479 -6.42 -12.20 -11.45
CA SER A 479 -5.83 -13.42 -12.04
C SER A 479 -6.09 -14.70 -11.23
N GLY A 480 -6.32 -14.58 -9.92
CA GLY A 480 -6.71 -15.71 -9.08
C GLY A 480 -7.99 -16.43 -9.54
N TRP A 481 -8.94 -15.70 -10.16
CA TRP A 481 -10.16 -16.30 -10.72
C TRP A 481 -9.86 -17.26 -11.88
N ALA A 482 -8.90 -16.92 -12.74
CA ALA A 482 -8.51 -17.79 -13.85
C ALA A 482 -7.85 -19.08 -13.34
N ILE A 483 -7.00 -18.96 -12.31
CA ILE A 483 -6.36 -20.12 -11.67
C ILE A 483 -7.40 -21.00 -10.98
N TYR A 484 -8.31 -20.40 -10.22
CA TYR A 484 -9.40 -21.13 -9.56
C TYR A 484 -10.30 -21.86 -10.58
N PHE A 485 -10.62 -21.20 -11.69
CA PHE A 485 -11.38 -21.81 -12.79
C PHE A 485 -10.63 -23.00 -13.41
N ALA A 486 -9.34 -22.87 -13.68
CA ALA A 486 -8.53 -23.98 -14.19
C ALA A 486 -8.49 -25.17 -13.21
N GLN A 487 -8.33 -24.90 -11.91
CA GLN A 487 -8.38 -25.94 -10.86
C GLN A 487 -9.73 -26.65 -10.83
N LEU A 488 -10.84 -25.92 -11.00
CA LEU A 488 -12.17 -26.50 -11.09
C LEU A 488 -12.30 -27.40 -12.33
N VAL A 489 -11.80 -26.95 -13.49
CA VAL A 489 -11.79 -27.76 -14.72
C VAL A 489 -11.04 -29.07 -14.51
N PHE A 490 -9.85 -29.03 -13.92
CA PHE A 490 -9.08 -30.25 -13.65
C PHE A 490 -9.77 -31.19 -12.67
N LYS A 491 -10.43 -30.64 -11.65
CA LYS A 491 -11.21 -31.42 -10.67
C LYS A 491 -12.40 -32.10 -11.33
N CYS A 492 -13.16 -31.38 -12.15
CA CYS A 492 -14.31 -31.91 -12.87
C CYS A 492 -13.92 -32.96 -13.93
N ALA A 493 -12.78 -32.77 -14.60
CA ALA A 493 -12.23 -33.74 -15.55
C ALA A 493 -11.55 -34.95 -14.88
N GLY A 494 -11.41 -34.96 -13.55
CA GLY A 494 -10.77 -36.05 -12.81
C GLY A 494 -9.24 -36.14 -13.00
N VAL A 495 -8.59 -35.07 -13.47
CA VAL A 495 -7.16 -35.06 -13.83
C VAL A 495 -6.27 -34.34 -12.82
N SER A 496 -6.79 -33.93 -11.65
CA SER A 496 -6.02 -33.21 -10.63
C SER A 496 -4.75 -33.94 -10.16
N LYS A 497 -4.73 -35.28 -10.18
CA LYS A 497 -3.52 -36.07 -9.90
C LYS A 497 -2.45 -35.86 -10.97
N HIS A 498 -2.85 -35.87 -12.24
CA HIS A 498 -1.96 -35.69 -13.38
C HIS A 498 -1.39 -34.27 -13.45
N VAL A 499 -2.08 -33.27 -12.88
CA VAL A 499 -1.52 -31.92 -12.72
C VAL A 499 -0.24 -31.95 -11.87
N LYS A 500 -0.26 -32.69 -10.75
CA LYS A 500 0.92 -32.85 -9.90
C LYS A 500 2.02 -33.64 -10.61
N GLU A 501 1.66 -34.76 -11.24
CA GLU A 501 2.60 -35.57 -12.04
C GLU A 501 3.25 -34.74 -13.16
N PHE A 502 2.51 -33.84 -13.79
CA PHE A 502 3.03 -32.93 -14.82
C PHE A 502 4.05 -31.93 -14.25
N CYS A 503 3.77 -31.35 -13.08
CA CYS A 503 4.70 -30.45 -12.40
C CYS A 503 5.93 -31.16 -11.82
N ASP A 504 5.79 -32.43 -11.42
CA ASP A 504 6.85 -33.24 -10.81
C ASP A 504 7.67 -34.06 -11.83
N ALA A 505 7.29 -34.01 -13.11
CA ALA A 505 7.92 -34.75 -14.20
C ALA A 505 9.43 -34.48 -14.27
N GLY A 506 10.23 -35.54 -14.39
CA GLY A 506 11.69 -35.45 -14.39
C GLY A 506 12.29 -35.19 -15.78
N SER A 507 11.49 -35.26 -16.83
CA SER A 507 11.94 -35.12 -18.21
C SER A 507 10.85 -34.52 -19.11
N ILE A 508 11.29 -33.90 -20.21
CA ILE A 508 10.40 -33.34 -21.23
C ILE A 508 9.48 -34.43 -21.83
N ALA A 509 10.01 -35.62 -22.11
CA ALA A 509 9.23 -36.71 -22.70
C ALA A 509 8.07 -37.16 -21.79
N GLU A 510 8.33 -37.26 -20.48
CA GLU A 510 7.28 -37.57 -19.48
C GLU A 510 6.26 -36.44 -19.38
N GLN A 511 6.73 -35.20 -19.28
CA GLN A 511 5.91 -34.00 -19.17
C GLN A 511 4.96 -33.87 -20.38
N GLU A 512 5.50 -34.01 -21.59
CA GLU A 512 4.73 -33.95 -22.83
C GLU A 512 3.71 -35.08 -22.93
N ARG A 513 4.07 -36.31 -22.52
CA ARG A 513 3.14 -37.44 -22.47
C ARG A 513 1.95 -37.14 -21.56
N ILE A 514 2.19 -36.61 -20.35
CA ILE A 514 1.14 -36.27 -19.39
C ILE A 514 0.26 -35.12 -19.92
N TRP A 515 0.88 -34.09 -20.52
CA TRP A 515 0.16 -32.99 -21.15
C TRP A 515 -0.81 -33.50 -22.21
N ARG A 516 -0.32 -34.23 -23.20
CA ARG A 516 -1.12 -34.71 -24.34
C ARG A 516 -2.22 -35.67 -23.92
N ALA A 517 -1.93 -36.56 -22.96
CA ALA A 517 -2.87 -37.58 -22.52
C ALA A 517 -3.97 -37.06 -21.57
N HIS A 518 -3.67 -36.10 -20.70
CA HIS A 518 -4.55 -35.76 -19.57
C HIS A 518 -4.91 -34.28 -19.48
N LEU A 519 -3.93 -33.37 -19.47
CA LEU A 519 -4.19 -31.94 -19.20
C LEU A 519 -4.74 -31.22 -20.43
N ARG A 520 -4.16 -31.48 -21.61
CA ARG A 520 -4.54 -30.84 -22.87
C ARG A 520 -6.02 -31.08 -23.22
N PRO A 521 -6.57 -32.32 -23.17
CA PRO A 521 -8.00 -32.53 -23.44
C PRO A 521 -8.91 -31.85 -22.40
N ALA A 522 -8.45 -31.69 -21.16
CA ALA A 522 -9.21 -31.01 -20.11
C ALA A 522 -9.24 -29.49 -20.33
N LEU A 523 -8.13 -28.85 -20.71
CA LEU A 523 -8.07 -27.41 -20.92
C LEU A 523 -8.58 -26.95 -22.29
N LEU A 524 -8.26 -27.68 -23.35
CA LEU A 524 -8.60 -27.31 -24.73
C LEU A 524 -9.94 -27.90 -25.20
N ASN A 525 -10.89 -28.09 -24.28
CA ASN A 525 -12.23 -28.57 -24.64
C ASN A 525 -13.16 -27.42 -25.09
N PRO A 526 -14.26 -27.73 -25.82
CA PRO A 526 -15.17 -26.70 -26.33
C PRO A 526 -15.83 -25.82 -25.26
N LEU A 527 -16.14 -26.34 -24.07
CA LEU A 527 -16.78 -25.58 -22.99
C LEU A 527 -15.80 -24.56 -22.40
N VAL A 528 -14.57 -24.98 -22.11
CA VAL A 528 -13.51 -24.08 -21.61
C VAL A 528 -13.21 -23.01 -22.65
N THR A 529 -13.10 -23.40 -23.92
CA THR A 529 -12.89 -22.46 -25.02
C THR A 529 -14.04 -21.44 -25.13
N ALA A 530 -15.29 -21.85 -24.90
CA ALA A 530 -16.44 -20.95 -24.90
C ALA A 530 -16.37 -19.91 -23.76
N VAL A 531 -15.92 -20.32 -22.57
CA VAL A 531 -15.67 -19.39 -21.45
C VAL A 531 -14.56 -18.41 -21.78
N LEU A 532 -13.43 -18.87 -22.32
CA LEU A 532 -12.28 -18.03 -22.68
C LEU A 532 -12.58 -17.07 -23.85
N LYS A 533 -13.58 -17.39 -24.69
CA LYS A 533 -14.08 -16.48 -25.73
C LYS A 533 -14.85 -15.29 -25.18
N ASN A 534 -15.35 -15.35 -23.94
CA ASN A 534 -16.16 -14.32 -23.31
C ASN A 534 -15.30 -13.09 -22.90
N PRO A 535 -15.54 -11.89 -23.45
CA PRO A 535 -14.76 -10.69 -23.14
C PRO A 535 -14.78 -10.29 -21.65
N LEU A 536 -15.87 -10.54 -20.93
CA LEU A 536 -15.96 -10.24 -19.50
C LEU A 536 -15.04 -11.14 -18.68
N PHE A 537 -14.89 -12.41 -19.08
CA PHE A 537 -13.95 -13.32 -18.45
C PHE A 537 -12.50 -12.92 -18.79
N SER A 538 -12.22 -12.61 -20.06
CA SER A 538 -10.90 -12.14 -20.49
C SER A 538 -10.44 -10.91 -19.71
N TRP A 539 -11.31 -9.92 -19.51
CA TRP A 539 -10.96 -8.73 -18.73
C TRP A 539 -10.85 -9.02 -17.22
N ASN A 540 -11.90 -9.58 -16.60
CA ASN A 540 -11.96 -9.68 -15.13
C ASN A 540 -11.11 -10.80 -14.54
N ALA A 541 -10.73 -11.82 -15.32
CA ALA A 541 -9.95 -12.95 -14.85
C ALA A 541 -8.56 -13.04 -15.50
N LEU A 542 -8.39 -12.58 -16.74
CA LEU A 542 -7.10 -12.64 -17.44
C LEU A 542 -6.44 -11.27 -17.61
N GLY A 543 -7.14 -10.17 -17.33
CA GLY A 543 -6.61 -8.81 -17.53
C GLY A 543 -6.42 -8.41 -19.00
N VAL A 544 -7.09 -9.11 -19.94
CA VAL A 544 -6.95 -8.90 -21.38
C VAL A 544 -8.01 -7.93 -21.90
N PRO A 545 -7.63 -6.74 -22.39
CA PRO A 545 -8.57 -5.76 -22.94
C PRO A 545 -9.10 -6.17 -24.32
N VAL A 546 -10.19 -5.51 -24.74
CA VAL A 546 -10.86 -5.80 -26.01
C VAL A 546 -9.96 -5.52 -27.22
N SER A 547 -9.14 -4.48 -27.15
CA SER A 547 -8.14 -4.10 -28.18
C SER A 547 -7.11 -5.22 -28.42
N GLN A 548 -6.45 -5.70 -27.36
CA GLN A 548 -5.52 -6.83 -27.44
C GLN A 548 -6.21 -8.09 -27.95
N ARG A 549 -7.44 -8.38 -27.48
CA ARG A 549 -8.23 -9.51 -27.98
C ARG A 549 -8.53 -9.40 -29.48
N GLN A 550 -8.77 -8.20 -30.01
CA GLN A 550 -8.98 -7.99 -31.45
C GLN A 550 -7.71 -8.27 -32.25
N MET A 551 -6.53 -7.92 -31.72
CA MET A 551 -5.25 -8.25 -32.36
C MET A 551 -5.07 -9.76 -32.49
N LEU A 552 -5.33 -10.48 -31.39
CA LEU A 552 -5.28 -11.95 -31.37
C LEU A 552 -6.24 -12.57 -32.40
N VAL A 553 -7.50 -12.13 -32.43
CA VAL A 553 -8.54 -12.70 -33.31
C VAL A 553 -8.29 -12.40 -34.79
N LYS A 554 -7.50 -11.37 -35.12
CA LYS A 554 -7.10 -11.09 -36.51
C LYS A 554 -6.11 -12.11 -37.06
N GLU A 555 -5.27 -12.69 -36.21
CA GLU A 555 -4.23 -13.66 -36.61
C GLU A 555 -4.70 -15.12 -36.54
N GLY A 556 -5.84 -15.38 -35.89
CA GLY A 556 -6.42 -16.71 -35.77
C GLY A 556 -7.56 -16.76 -34.76
N SER A 557 -7.95 -17.95 -34.35
CA SER A 557 -8.96 -18.14 -33.32
C SER A 557 -8.36 -18.10 -31.89
N ILE A 558 -9.20 -17.75 -30.91
CA ILE A 558 -8.81 -17.83 -29.48
C ILE A 558 -8.32 -19.23 -29.09
N TYR A 559 -8.92 -20.27 -29.66
CA TYR A 559 -8.48 -21.65 -29.46
C TYR A 559 -7.05 -21.88 -29.96
N GLU A 560 -6.76 -21.44 -31.19
CA GLU A 560 -5.42 -21.58 -31.78
C GLU A 560 -4.39 -20.80 -30.96
N TYR A 561 -4.72 -19.59 -30.51
CA TYR A 561 -3.81 -18.83 -29.66
C TYR A 561 -3.48 -19.57 -28.36
N ILE A 562 -4.49 -20.10 -27.65
CA ILE A 562 -4.26 -20.83 -26.39
C ILE A 562 -3.48 -22.11 -26.65
N ARG A 563 -3.83 -22.85 -27.73
CA ARG A 563 -3.10 -24.05 -28.15
C ARG A 563 -1.63 -23.72 -28.41
N ASP A 564 -1.36 -22.68 -29.20
CA ASP A 564 -0.01 -22.29 -29.61
C ASP A 564 0.79 -21.68 -28.45
N THR A 565 0.11 -21.14 -27.43
CA THR A 565 0.72 -20.74 -26.16
C THR A 565 1.13 -21.98 -25.34
N LEU A 566 0.22 -22.94 -25.12
CA LEU A 566 0.39 -24.00 -24.12
C LEU A 566 1.07 -25.27 -24.66
N ASP A 567 0.78 -25.70 -25.89
CA ASP A 567 1.33 -26.95 -26.44
C ASP A 567 2.87 -26.95 -26.46
N PRO A 568 3.56 -25.86 -26.89
CA PRO A 568 5.03 -25.84 -26.89
C PRO A 568 5.66 -25.85 -25.50
N ILE A 569 4.97 -25.39 -24.44
CA ILE A 569 5.53 -25.33 -23.09
C ILE A 569 5.82 -26.72 -22.55
N ALA A 570 4.90 -27.66 -22.80
CA ALA A 570 5.05 -29.03 -22.35
C ALA A 570 6.28 -29.73 -22.93
N SER A 571 6.73 -29.31 -24.13
CA SER A 571 7.87 -29.88 -24.85
C SER A 571 9.15 -29.05 -24.79
N SER A 572 9.13 -27.83 -24.23
CA SER A 572 10.28 -26.92 -24.29
C SER A 572 11.13 -26.89 -23.01
N HIS A 573 10.48 -26.87 -21.85
CA HIS A 573 11.18 -26.71 -20.58
C HIS A 573 10.55 -27.60 -19.49
N VAL A 574 11.38 -28.18 -18.62
CA VAL A 574 10.90 -28.95 -17.47
C VAL A 574 10.41 -28.00 -16.39
N LEU A 575 9.12 -28.08 -16.05
CA LEU A 575 8.50 -27.20 -15.05
C LEU A 575 9.15 -27.32 -13.67
N LYS A 576 9.54 -28.54 -13.29
CA LYS A 576 10.17 -28.86 -12.00
C LYS A 576 11.49 -28.11 -11.75
N THR A 577 12.22 -27.75 -12.80
CA THR A 577 13.59 -27.23 -12.70
C THR A 577 13.74 -25.89 -13.42
N GLY A 578 12.97 -24.88 -12.99
CA GLY A 578 13.19 -23.48 -13.37
C GLY A 578 12.18 -22.86 -14.34
N ALA A 579 11.28 -23.63 -14.96
CA ALA A 579 10.14 -23.08 -15.72
C ALA A 579 8.91 -22.88 -14.83
N TYR A 580 9.03 -21.94 -13.90
CA TYR A 580 8.13 -21.80 -12.74
C TYR A 580 6.75 -21.17 -13.05
N PHE A 581 6.57 -20.49 -14.17
CA PHE A 581 5.39 -19.68 -14.44
C PHE A 581 4.09 -20.50 -14.44
N TYR A 582 4.08 -21.59 -15.22
CA TYR A 582 2.92 -22.48 -15.25
C TYR A 582 2.86 -23.40 -14.04
N LEU A 583 4.00 -23.81 -13.50
CA LEU A 583 4.07 -24.56 -12.23
C LEU A 583 3.31 -23.83 -11.12
N LEU A 584 3.55 -22.52 -10.98
CA LEU A 584 2.83 -21.68 -10.03
C LEU A 584 1.33 -21.74 -10.21
N THR A 585 0.84 -21.58 -11.44
CA THR A 585 -0.61 -21.59 -11.71
C THR A 585 -1.25 -22.96 -11.47
N LEU A 586 -0.51 -24.03 -11.69
CA LEU A 586 -0.99 -25.40 -11.53
C LEU A 586 -1.01 -25.83 -10.05
N LEU A 587 0.01 -25.45 -9.28
CA LEU A 587 0.16 -25.82 -7.87
C LEU A 587 -0.38 -24.77 -6.89
N GLY A 588 -0.52 -23.52 -7.32
CA GLY A 588 -0.83 -22.37 -6.47
C GLY A 588 0.34 -21.90 -5.60
N HIS A 589 1.56 -22.38 -5.84
CA HIS A 589 2.78 -22.01 -5.12
C HIS A 589 4.02 -22.36 -5.97
N TYR A 590 5.17 -21.79 -5.62
CA TYR A 590 6.46 -22.16 -6.19
C TYR A 590 7.11 -23.30 -5.41
N THR A 591 8.12 -23.94 -6.00
CA THR A 591 9.01 -24.87 -5.28
C THR A 591 10.41 -24.26 -5.13
N TYR A 592 11.23 -24.82 -4.25
CA TYR A 592 12.62 -24.40 -4.10
C TYR A 592 13.43 -24.60 -5.40
N GLU A 593 13.16 -25.66 -6.17
CA GLU A 593 13.84 -25.92 -7.45
C GLU A 593 13.28 -25.10 -8.63
N SER A 594 12.06 -24.56 -8.51
CA SER A 594 11.39 -23.82 -9.58
C SER A 594 10.67 -22.59 -9.05
N CYS A 595 11.44 -21.50 -8.92
CA CYS A 595 10.96 -20.20 -8.49
C CYS A 595 11.73 -19.06 -9.16
N PRO A 596 11.15 -17.84 -9.23
CA PRO A 596 11.85 -16.62 -9.60
C PRO A 596 13.16 -16.41 -8.83
N ALA A 597 14.13 -15.74 -9.46
CA ALA A 597 15.45 -15.50 -8.88
C ALA A 597 15.41 -14.88 -7.47
N TYR A 598 14.48 -13.95 -7.21
CA TYR A 598 14.35 -13.29 -5.90
C TYR A 598 13.86 -14.22 -4.77
N LEU A 599 13.26 -15.36 -5.10
CA LEU A 599 12.85 -16.40 -4.15
C LEU A 599 13.94 -17.45 -3.90
N THR A 600 14.98 -17.49 -4.71
CA THR A 600 16.12 -18.38 -4.43
C THR A 600 16.90 -17.85 -3.22
N ARG A 601 17.54 -18.75 -2.44
CA ARG A 601 18.39 -18.34 -1.31
C ARG A 601 19.49 -17.34 -1.73
N SER A 602 20.10 -17.57 -2.89
CA SER A 602 21.17 -16.71 -3.41
C SER A 602 20.65 -15.35 -3.88
N GLY A 603 19.51 -15.30 -4.59
CA GLY A 603 18.91 -14.05 -5.03
C GLY A 603 18.39 -13.20 -3.87
N PHE A 604 17.72 -13.83 -2.90
CA PHE A 604 17.31 -13.15 -1.67
C PHE A 604 18.52 -12.58 -0.91
N ALA A 605 19.58 -13.37 -0.72
CA ALA A 605 20.80 -12.92 -0.05
C ALA A 605 21.46 -11.74 -0.78
N LYS A 606 21.49 -11.75 -2.12
CA LYS A 606 22.00 -10.63 -2.93
C LYS A 606 21.19 -9.35 -2.69
N LEU A 607 19.86 -9.42 -2.68
CA LEU A 607 19.01 -8.25 -2.46
C LEU A 607 19.06 -7.74 -1.01
N LYS A 608 19.25 -8.64 -0.03
CA LYS A 608 19.37 -8.29 1.39
C LYS A 608 20.77 -7.78 1.77
N ALA A 609 21.80 -8.11 1.00
CA ALA A 609 23.19 -7.70 1.28
C ALA A 609 23.35 -6.19 1.43
N ASN A 610 24.38 -5.77 2.20
CA ASN A 610 24.73 -4.36 2.44
C ASN A 610 23.52 -3.52 2.91
N SER A 611 22.76 -4.03 3.88
CA SER A 611 21.55 -3.39 4.40
C SER A 611 20.50 -3.08 3.32
N SER A 612 20.35 -3.99 2.36
CA SER A 612 19.42 -3.86 1.25
C SER A 612 19.70 -2.69 0.30
N LYS A 613 20.97 -2.27 0.14
CA LYS A 613 21.35 -1.16 -0.75
C LYS A 613 20.82 -1.30 -2.18
N ALA A 614 20.73 -2.52 -2.71
CA ALA A 614 20.18 -2.77 -4.04
C ALA A 614 18.71 -2.34 -4.17
N LEU A 615 17.95 -2.29 -3.07
CA LEU A 615 16.57 -1.85 -3.07
C LEU A 615 16.44 -0.32 -3.19
N GLU A 616 17.49 0.46 -2.93
CA GLU A 616 17.49 1.93 -3.07
C GLU A 616 17.33 2.39 -4.52
N SER A 617 17.61 1.52 -5.51
CA SER A 617 17.44 1.83 -6.93
C SER A 617 15.97 1.90 -7.37
N PHE A 618 15.04 1.35 -6.57
CA PHE A 618 13.64 1.23 -6.93
C PHE A 618 12.88 2.54 -6.70
N HIS A 619 12.12 2.95 -7.71
CA HIS A 619 11.18 4.06 -7.63
C HIS A 619 9.85 3.66 -8.26
N LEU A 620 8.79 3.63 -7.47
CA LEU A 620 7.46 3.19 -7.88
C LEU A 620 6.58 4.39 -8.20
N TYR A 621 6.17 4.52 -9.45
CA TYR A 621 5.28 5.57 -9.95
C TYR A 621 3.88 5.00 -10.13
N THR A 622 2.89 5.62 -9.49
CA THR A 622 1.47 5.29 -9.69
C THR A 622 0.84 6.30 -10.66
N ASP A 623 1.03 6.05 -11.97
CA ASP A 623 0.55 6.91 -13.06
C ASP A 623 0.62 6.13 -14.40
N SER A 624 0.14 6.73 -15.49
CA SER A 624 0.34 6.23 -16.86
C SER A 624 1.80 6.36 -17.30
N ILE A 625 2.23 5.47 -18.20
CA ILE A 625 3.58 5.52 -18.78
C ILE A 625 3.79 6.86 -19.48
N LEU A 626 2.84 7.27 -20.34
CA LEU A 626 2.82 8.59 -20.99
C LEU A 626 3.15 9.76 -20.05
N ASN A 627 2.47 9.86 -18.90
CA ASN A 627 2.71 10.95 -17.94
C ASN A 627 4.10 10.85 -17.31
N VAL A 628 4.51 9.64 -16.89
CA VAL A 628 5.84 9.44 -16.29
C VAL A 628 6.92 9.81 -17.29
N VAL A 629 6.93 9.25 -18.50
CA VAL A 629 7.95 9.58 -19.51
C VAL A 629 7.88 11.03 -19.96
N GLY A 630 6.71 11.65 -19.93
CA GLY A 630 6.51 13.07 -20.20
C GLY A 630 7.21 13.97 -19.18
N SER A 631 7.19 13.58 -17.90
CA SER A 631 7.86 14.33 -16.81
C SER A 631 9.38 14.13 -16.75
N LEU A 632 9.92 13.06 -17.36
CA LEU A 632 11.34 12.77 -17.25
C LEU A 632 12.21 13.76 -18.07
N PRO A 633 13.41 14.11 -17.58
CA PRO A 633 14.36 14.91 -18.34
C PRO A 633 14.82 14.20 -19.63
N ASP A 634 15.30 14.99 -20.59
CA ASP A 634 15.91 14.48 -21.81
C ASP A 634 17.12 13.57 -21.50
N ASN A 635 17.24 12.46 -22.22
CA ASN A 635 18.34 11.49 -22.07
C ASN A 635 18.56 10.96 -20.63
N SER A 636 17.50 10.86 -19.83
CA SER A 636 17.52 10.34 -18.46
C SER A 636 17.33 8.82 -18.35
N LEU A 637 16.88 8.15 -19.43
CA LEU A 637 16.67 6.70 -19.50
C LEU A 637 17.68 6.06 -20.44
N THR A 638 18.09 4.84 -20.14
CA THR A 638 18.93 4.02 -21.03
C THR A 638 18.21 2.77 -21.54
N ARG A 639 17.23 2.28 -20.76
CA ARG A 639 16.47 1.06 -21.04
C ARG A 639 14.99 1.24 -20.68
N VAL A 640 14.10 0.72 -21.51
CA VAL A 640 12.65 0.77 -21.29
C VAL A 640 12.03 -0.59 -21.60
N VAL A 641 11.24 -1.14 -20.66
CA VAL A 641 10.51 -2.41 -20.82
C VAL A 641 9.01 -2.13 -20.73
N LEU A 642 8.35 -2.21 -21.87
CA LEU A 642 6.95 -1.84 -22.05
C LEU A 642 5.98 -3.04 -21.92
N MET A 643 6.49 -4.26 -21.84
CA MET A 643 5.66 -5.48 -21.88
C MET A 643 4.65 -5.43 -23.05
N ASP A 644 3.42 -5.88 -22.85
CA ASP A 644 2.34 -5.90 -23.83
C ASP A 644 1.37 -4.71 -23.75
N HIS A 645 1.74 -3.65 -23.02
CA HIS A 645 0.80 -2.57 -22.72
C HIS A 645 0.32 -1.82 -23.99
N LEU A 646 1.13 -1.75 -25.04
CA LEU A 646 0.74 -1.10 -26.30
C LEU A 646 -0.39 -1.86 -27.02
N ASP A 647 -0.57 -3.15 -26.73
CA ASP A 647 -1.72 -3.92 -27.25
C ASP A 647 -3.06 -3.43 -26.69
N TRP A 648 -3.03 -2.63 -25.61
CA TRP A 648 -4.23 -2.11 -24.97
C TRP A 648 -4.85 -0.95 -25.75
N PHE A 649 -4.11 -0.36 -26.70
CA PHE A 649 -4.56 0.76 -27.51
C PHE A 649 -5.13 0.30 -28.86
N LEU A 650 -6.01 1.12 -29.42
CA LEU A 650 -6.46 0.96 -30.80
C LEU A 650 -5.47 1.67 -31.76
N PRO A 651 -5.26 1.15 -32.98
CA PRO A 651 -4.47 1.83 -33.99
C PRO A 651 -4.95 3.27 -34.22
N GLY A 652 -4.01 4.22 -34.30
CA GLY A 652 -4.29 5.64 -34.49
C GLY A 652 -4.65 6.42 -33.22
N THR A 653 -4.48 5.83 -32.03
CA THR A 653 -4.65 6.57 -30.76
C THR A 653 -3.50 7.57 -30.58
N PRO A 654 -3.76 8.89 -30.44
CA PRO A 654 -2.72 9.91 -30.33
C PRO A 654 -1.79 9.73 -29.12
N ASP A 655 -2.29 9.13 -28.04
CA ASP A 655 -1.53 8.90 -26.81
C ASP A 655 -0.33 7.97 -27.06
N VAL A 656 -0.43 7.01 -27.98
CA VAL A 656 0.68 6.10 -28.33
C VAL A 656 1.80 6.87 -29.04
N ASP A 657 1.44 7.78 -29.96
CA ASP A 657 2.43 8.62 -30.64
C ASP A 657 3.12 9.56 -29.66
N ALA A 658 2.35 10.18 -28.75
CA ALA A 658 2.90 11.04 -27.71
C ALA A 658 3.83 10.27 -26.75
N GLU A 659 3.44 9.05 -26.36
CA GLU A 659 4.24 8.21 -25.47
C GLU A 659 5.57 7.82 -26.14
N ILE A 660 5.53 7.35 -27.39
CA ILE A 660 6.74 6.98 -28.14
C ILE A 660 7.65 8.20 -28.33
N GLN A 661 7.11 9.39 -28.58
CA GLN A 661 7.90 10.62 -28.67
C GLN A 661 8.56 11.01 -27.34
N HIS A 662 7.83 10.87 -26.22
CA HIS A 662 8.40 11.11 -24.89
C HIS A 662 9.45 10.08 -24.49
N ILE A 663 9.26 8.81 -24.86
CA ILE A 663 10.29 7.77 -24.74
C ILE A 663 11.50 8.16 -25.58
N HIS A 664 11.31 8.54 -26.85
CA HIS A 664 12.42 8.95 -27.71
C HIS A 664 13.21 10.13 -27.11
N ARG A 665 12.53 11.13 -26.56
CA ARG A 665 13.16 12.29 -25.91
C ARG A 665 13.95 11.90 -24.66
N SER A 666 13.35 11.11 -23.78
CA SER A 666 13.94 10.72 -22.50
C SER A 666 15.03 9.65 -22.62
N LEU A 667 15.05 8.86 -23.70
CA LEU A 667 16.04 7.81 -23.91
C LEU A 667 17.38 8.36 -24.44
N THR A 668 18.50 7.85 -23.95
CA THR A 668 19.85 8.16 -24.49
C THR A 668 20.03 7.59 -25.90
N ILE A 669 20.94 8.15 -26.69
CA ILE A 669 21.39 7.51 -27.95
C ILE A 669 21.98 6.13 -27.63
N GLY A 670 21.63 5.11 -28.40
CA GLY A 670 21.97 3.71 -28.12
C GLY A 670 21.13 3.07 -27.00
N GLY A 671 20.17 3.81 -26.44
CA GLY A 671 19.20 3.26 -25.50
C GLY A 671 18.21 2.33 -26.20
N LEU A 672 17.66 1.39 -25.43
CA LEU A 672 16.81 0.31 -25.93
C LEU A 672 15.41 0.37 -25.32
N VAL A 673 14.40 0.09 -26.15
CA VAL A 673 13.01 -0.14 -25.74
C VAL A 673 12.65 -1.58 -26.12
N LEU A 674 12.13 -2.36 -25.19
CA LEU A 674 11.72 -3.76 -25.38
C LEU A 674 10.24 -3.91 -25.07
N TRP A 675 9.50 -4.56 -25.96
CA TRP A 675 8.09 -4.87 -25.76
C TRP A 675 7.75 -6.27 -26.28
N ARG A 676 6.60 -6.76 -25.84
CA ARG A 676 6.01 -8.03 -26.26
C ARG A 676 4.63 -7.76 -26.83
N SER A 677 4.10 -8.65 -27.65
CA SER A 677 2.74 -8.49 -28.18
C SER A 677 2.01 -9.82 -28.33
N ALA A 678 0.69 -9.77 -28.16
CA ALA A 678 -0.23 -10.83 -28.53
C ALA A 678 -0.33 -11.02 -30.06
N ALA A 679 0.12 -10.04 -30.86
CA ALA A 679 0.24 -10.20 -32.31
C ALA A 679 1.67 -10.60 -32.70
N ARG A 680 1.81 -11.33 -33.81
CA ARG A 680 3.10 -11.61 -34.45
C ARG A 680 3.71 -10.34 -35.05
N ASN A 681 2.87 -9.46 -35.61
CA ASN A 681 3.31 -8.18 -36.20
C ASN A 681 2.46 -7.02 -35.66
N PRO A 682 2.82 -6.43 -34.51
CA PRO A 682 2.08 -5.32 -33.93
C PRO A 682 2.15 -4.05 -34.78
N TRP A 683 1.04 -3.33 -34.85
CA TRP A 683 0.89 -2.14 -35.70
C TRP A 683 1.78 -0.97 -35.27
N TYR A 684 2.08 -0.87 -33.98
CA TYR A 684 2.89 0.23 -33.41
C TYR A 684 4.40 0.11 -33.71
N ASN A 685 4.86 -0.98 -34.34
CA ASN A 685 6.23 -1.05 -34.88
C ASN A 685 6.50 0.12 -35.84
N ALA A 686 5.54 0.44 -36.70
CA ALA A 686 5.65 1.56 -37.65
C ALA A 686 5.69 2.92 -36.93
N ASN A 687 5.00 3.06 -35.79
CA ASN A 687 5.03 4.28 -34.98
C ASN A 687 6.42 4.51 -34.35
N PHE A 688 7.09 3.45 -33.88
CA PHE A 688 8.47 3.55 -33.41
C PHE A 688 9.44 3.94 -34.54
N GLU A 689 9.31 3.34 -35.72
CA GLU A 689 10.13 3.70 -36.89
C GLU A 689 9.91 5.17 -37.29
N ALA A 690 8.66 5.62 -37.33
CA ALA A 690 8.30 7.01 -37.64
C ALA A 690 8.85 8.02 -36.62
N ALA A 691 8.97 7.61 -35.35
CA ALA A 691 9.58 8.41 -34.29
C ALA A 691 11.12 8.43 -34.32
N GLY A 692 11.76 7.72 -35.25
CA GLY A 692 13.21 7.71 -35.44
C GLY A 692 13.96 6.56 -34.77
N PHE A 693 13.25 5.53 -34.31
CA PHE A 693 13.89 4.32 -33.79
C PHE A 693 14.25 3.34 -34.89
N ARG A 694 15.31 2.55 -34.66
CA ARG A 694 15.58 1.34 -35.41
C ARG A 694 14.88 0.15 -34.73
N VAL A 695 13.81 -0.35 -35.32
CA VAL A 695 13.05 -1.50 -34.81
C VAL A 695 13.65 -2.80 -35.34
N SER A 696 13.74 -3.81 -34.48
CA SER A 696 14.16 -5.16 -34.83
C SER A 696 13.29 -6.19 -34.12
N CYS A 697 12.96 -7.25 -34.86
CA CYS A 697 12.27 -8.40 -34.30
C CYS A 697 13.27 -9.24 -33.48
N VAL A 698 12.93 -9.53 -32.24
CA VAL A 698 13.73 -10.41 -31.37
C VAL A 698 13.29 -11.86 -31.58
N SER A 699 11.99 -12.12 -31.50
CA SER A 699 11.42 -13.45 -31.70
C SER A 699 9.95 -13.34 -32.12
N ILE A 700 9.50 -14.24 -33.00
CA ILE A 700 8.09 -14.42 -33.36
C ILE A 700 7.75 -15.89 -33.20
N ARG A 701 6.60 -16.15 -32.58
CA ARG A 701 6.07 -17.49 -32.35
C ARG A 701 5.65 -18.13 -33.66
N THR A 702 6.33 -19.22 -33.99
CA THR A 702 5.98 -20.14 -35.07
C THR A 702 5.44 -21.42 -34.43
N ASP A 703 6.25 -22.49 -34.39
CA ASP A 703 5.89 -23.80 -33.83
C ASP A 703 6.58 -24.09 -32.49
N ALA A 704 7.63 -23.35 -32.15
CA ALA A 704 8.39 -23.50 -30.90
C ALA A 704 8.08 -22.38 -29.90
N ALA A 705 8.31 -22.65 -28.61
CA ALA A 705 8.21 -21.63 -27.57
C ALA A 705 9.33 -20.60 -27.72
N ILE A 706 8.98 -19.31 -27.63
CA ILE A 706 9.96 -18.22 -27.74
C ILE A 706 10.67 -17.90 -26.42
N ASP A 707 10.08 -18.27 -25.29
CA ASP A 707 10.65 -18.19 -23.94
C ASP A 707 9.99 -19.25 -23.04
N ARG A 708 10.27 -19.25 -21.71
CA ARG A 708 9.67 -20.23 -20.78
C ARG A 708 8.19 -20.00 -20.48
N VAL A 709 7.61 -18.92 -20.99
CA VAL A 709 6.22 -18.53 -20.76
C VAL A 709 5.38 -18.69 -22.02
N ASN A 710 5.91 -18.34 -23.19
CA ASN A 710 5.28 -18.42 -24.49
C ASN A 710 3.89 -17.74 -24.56
N MET A 711 3.61 -16.80 -23.65
CA MET A 711 2.32 -16.11 -23.53
C MET A 711 2.07 -15.17 -24.71
N HIS A 712 3.13 -14.57 -25.23
CA HIS A 712 3.09 -13.56 -26.29
C HIS A 712 3.45 -14.20 -27.64
N ALA A 713 2.89 -13.66 -28.71
CA ALA A 713 3.18 -14.13 -30.07
C ALA A 713 4.46 -13.52 -30.65
N SER A 714 4.94 -12.39 -30.10
CA SER A 714 6.20 -11.79 -30.53
C SER A 714 6.89 -10.96 -29.44
N VAL A 715 8.18 -10.73 -29.65
CA VAL A 715 9.04 -9.81 -28.89
C VAL A 715 9.81 -8.95 -29.89
N TYR A 716 9.85 -7.65 -29.64
CA TYR A 716 10.53 -6.67 -30.47
C TYR A 716 11.35 -5.71 -29.61
N LYS A 717 12.40 -5.16 -30.21
CA LYS A 717 13.22 -4.10 -29.62
C LYS A 717 13.39 -2.93 -30.57
N ALA A 718 13.41 -1.72 -30.02
CA ALA A 718 13.77 -0.49 -30.70
C ALA A 718 15.03 0.11 -30.10
N GLU A 719 15.92 0.61 -30.94
CA GLU A 719 17.10 1.36 -30.53
C GLU A 719 17.01 2.81 -30.99
N LYS A 720 17.31 3.75 -30.09
CA LYS A 720 17.43 5.16 -30.47
C LYS A 720 18.76 5.39 -31.17
N VAL A 721 18.71 5.60 -32.48
CA VAL A 721 19.89 5.81 -33.31
C VAL A 721 20.25 7.30 -33.42
N LYS A 722 21.52 7.58 -33.69
CA LYS A 722 21.96 8.94 -34.01
C LYS A 722 21.43 9.32 -35.39
N VAL A 723 20.69 10.42 -35.49
CA VAL A 723 20.25 10.94 -36.80
C VAL A 723 21.48 11.39 -37.58
N CYS A 724 21.90 10.60 -38.57
CA CYS A 724 22.93 10.98 -39.53
C CYS A 724 22.31 11.95 -40.54
N GLY A 725 22.53 13.25 -40.37
CA GLY A 725 22.26 14.25 -41.41
C GLY A 725 21.15 15.25 -41.08
N ALA A 726 21.46 16.22 -40.23
CA ALA A 726 20.97 17.58 -40.42
C ALA A 726 22.20 18.49 -40.36
N THR A 727 22.68 18.93 -41.52
CA THR A 727 23.56 20.09 -41.61
C THR A 727 22.93 21.21 -40.79
N ALA A 728 23.68 21.76 -39.84
CA ALA A 728 23.27 22.91 -39.06
C ALA A 728 22.79 24.03 -40.01
N SER A 729 21.48 24.24 -40.06
CA SER A 729 20.92 25.46 -40.63
C SER A 729 21.25 26.60 -39.65
N PRO A 730 21.78 27.74 -40.11
CA PRO A 730 22.26 28.79 -39.21
C PRO A 730 21.08 29.39 -38.44
N SER A 731 21.31 29.54 -37.14
CA SER A 731 20.49 30.24 -36.15
C SER A 731 19.44 31.21 -36.72
N CYS A 732 18.16 30.87 -36.56
CA CYS A 732 17.09 31.85 -36.67
C CYS A 732 17.14 32.72 -35.41
N ARG A 733 17.94 33.80 -35.45
CA ARG A 733 17.92 34.85 -34.43
C ARG A 733 16.51 35.44 -34.38
N ARG A 734 15.80 35.26 -33.25
CA ARG A 734 14.60 36.05 -32.94
C ARG A 734 14.98 37.53 -32.93
N PRO A 735 14.28 38.42 -33.67
CA PRO A 735 14.51 39.85 -33.54
C PRO A 735 13.96 40.32 -32.19
N ARG A 736 14.80 41.05 -31.43
CA ARG A 736 14.38 41.83 -30.26
C ARG A 736 13.28 42.79 -30.71
N ARG A 737 12.05 42.61 -30.21
CA ARG A 737 11.03 43.67 -30.27
C ARG A 737 11.40 44.73 -29.23
N SER A 738 11.84 45.87 -29.74
CA SER A 738 11.91 47.14 -29.03
C SER A 738 10.52 47.56 -28.57
N VAL A 739 10.46 48.02 -27.32
CA VAL A 739 9.34 48.77 -26.75
C VAL A 739 9.05 49.99 -27.63
N GLY A 740 7.80 50.13 -28.07
CA GLY A 740 7.32 51.26 -28.86
C GLY A 740 5.85 51.50 -28.54
N SER A 741 5.58 52.69 -28.02
CA SER A 741 4.31 53.29 -27.61
C SER A 741 3.16 53.20 -28.63
N LEU A 742 2.01 52.72 -28.18
CA LEU A 742 0.73 53.46 -28.06
C LEU A 742 -0.36 52.53 -27.51
#